data_AF-A0A1C5BXZ8-F1
#
_entry.id   AF-A0A1C5BXZ8-F1
#
_cell.length_a   1.000
_cell.length_b   1.000
_cell.length_c   1.000
_cell.angle_alpha   90.00
_cell.angle_beta   90.00
_cell.angle_gamma   90.00
#
_symmetry.space_group_name_H-M   'P 1'
#
loop_
_entity.id
_entity.type
_entity.pdbx_description
1 polymer ?
#
loop_
_entity_poly.entity_id
_entity_poly.type
_entity_poly.pdbx_seq_one_letter_code
_entity_poly.pdbx_strand_id
1 'polypeptide(L)'
;MFSDALGTDLIRMWQEESDPAAVARTVHAQPLLFSVEFALARSLGVLGVEPAALVGHSVGEVVAATLAGVLPLADAVRFVARRAELMQGMPPGRMLAVAAGEDVVRELLVPGVAVSAVNGPGQVVVGGPAESVAAFREILAGRGVQGRLLSTSHAFHTPMMAPAVAELTDLLAGCALRAPEIPVLSAATGRPLTDAQATSPRFWAEQLVQPVLFGHALDTLAGEEPARILEVGPGQALSSLIRRHPGLRDAGHRAVGCLPRPADAADGDRTAFLTALAHAWCDGADVEWEALPRPKDAHRVVLPGYPYRRREFWLPYAAGGRPAAAPSAAGDAREDARDVVPEQAPREAVPEEPAREAPAPGRPVLALPGWRPDRHVPAAARRTPGSRGHALVLTPEEPDAARELLTAVQLAGYRAVPVAEGDTYEAADYRGTLRRGHPEDVTAYLDHLAQHSVDVRLLVHGRAFAEPHPDTSGPAGGTSRTALDASLWSLVELFQAAAGRRDQDNRPLPLAVLTRSAVDVTGGEPLSPARAAACALARSAALETGAGQVRLIDVGHVPAAVLATELAAPATADAAVALRGARRWLPDRTEYPADGPVGTLLEERGVYLVTGGLGALGLAVARALAHTGLRPRLALLG
;
A
#
# COMPACT_ATOMS: atom_id res chain seq x y z
N MET A 1 -16.27 18.55 30.58
CA MET A 1 -16.91 19.63 29.79
C MET A 1 -18.41 19.66 30.01
N PHE A 2 -19.21 18.76 29.43
CA PHE A 2 -20.67 18.77 29.70
C PHE A 2 -21.01 18.48 31.16
N SER A 3 -20.28 17.57 31.81
CA SER A 3 -20.52 17.29 33.23
C SER A 3 -20.36 18.54 34.10
N ASP A 4 -19.37 19.38 33.79
CA ASP A 4 -19.12 20.64 34.48
C ASP A 4 -20.20 21.68 34.16
N ALA A 5 -20.62 21.76 32.89
CA ALA A 5 -21.64 22.70 32.44
C ALA A 5 -23.03 22.42 33.04
N LEU A 6 -23.36 21.15 33.29
CA LEU A 6 -24.66 20.72 33.84
C LEU A 6 -24.60 20.42 35.35
N GLY A 7 -23.41 20.49 35.97
CA GLY A 7 -23.21 20.06 37.35
C GLY A 7 -23.59 18.59 37.62
N THR A 8 -23.58 17.73 36.59
CA THR A 8 -24.02 16.33 36.65
C THR A 8 -22.99 15.45 35.96
N ASP A 9 -22.54 14.35 36.59
CA ASP A 9 -21.58 13.44 35.97
C ASP A 9 -22.24 12.58 34.88
N LEU A 10 -22.20 13.08 33.64
CA LEU A 10 -22.77 12.39 32.48
C LEU A 10 -22.03 11.10 32.11
N ILE A 11 -20.74 10.98 32.42
CA ILE A 11 -19.96 9.77 32.11
C ILE A 11 -20.44 8.65 33.02
N ARG A 12 -20.51 8.94 34.33
CA ARG A 12 -21.04 8.00 35.30
C ARG A 12 -22.50 7.63 34.98
N MET A 13 -23.33 8.62 34.62
CA MET A 13 -24.70 8.35 34.17
C MET A 13 -24.74 7.41 32.98
N TRP A 14 -23.93 7.62 31.93
CA TRP A 14 -23.89 6.73 30.77
C TRP A 14 -23.44 5.30 31.10
N GLN A 15 -22.53 5.15 32.07
CA GLN A 15 -21.93 3.85 32.42
C GLN A 15 -22.75 3.05 33.44
N GLU A 16 -23.41 3.73 34.39
CA GLU A 16 -24.04 3.09 35.55
C GLU A 16 -25.58 3.13 35.50
N GLU A 17 -26.19 4.06 34.75
CA GLU A 17 -27.65 4.16 34.69
C GLU A 17 -28.26 3.01 33.90
N SER A 18 -29.25 2.35 34.51
CA SER A 18 -29.93 1.20 33.93
C SER A 18 -31.34 1.53 33.45
N ASP A 19 -31.90 2.68 33.85
CA ASP A 19 -33.19 3.19 33.35
C ASP A 19 -32.99 3.96 32.03
N PRO A 20 -33.44 3.43 30.88
CA PRO A 20 -33.35 4.13 29.60
C PRO A 20 -34.11 5.47 29.59
N ALA A 21 -35.14 5.62 30.43
CA ALA A 21 -35.91 6.86 30.52
C ALA A 21 -35.10 7.98 31.16
N ALA A 22 -34.21 7.67 32.11
CA ALA A 22 -33.32 8.64 32.74
C ALA A 22 -32.32 9.21 31.73
N VAL A 23 -31.74 8.35 30.88
CA VAL A 23 -30.83 8.75 29.78
C VAL A 23 -31.59 9.51 28.69
N ALA A 24 -32.84 9.15 28.41
CA ALA A 24 -33.67 9.78 27.38
C ALA A 24 -34.18 11.19 27.74
N ARG A 25 -33.98 11.66 28.98
CA ARG A 25 -34.28 13.05 29.36
C ARG A 25 -33.46 14.00 28.50
N THR A 26 -34.09 15.03 27.96
CA THR A 26 -33.47 15.93 26.97
C THR A 26 -32.18 16.57 27.49
N VAL A 27 -32.18 16.96 28.77
CA VAL A 27 -31.03 17.53 29.47
C VAL A 27 -29.80 16.60 29.53
N HIS A 28 -29.99 15.29 29.41
CA HIS A 28 -28.88 14.31 29.33
C HIS A 28 -28.63 13.86 27.89
N ALA A 29 -29.71 13.52 27.17
CA ALA A 29 -29.64 12.93 25.83
C ALA A 29 -28.92 13.82 24.81
N GLN A 30 -29.18 15.14 24.78
CA GLN A 30 -28.54 16.03 23.81
C GLN A 30 -27.02 16.17 24.04
N PRO A 31 -26.54 16.45 25.27
CA PRO A 31 -25.11 16.42 25.58
C PRO A 31 -24.43 15.08 25.29
N LEU A 32 -25.09 13.96 25.59
CA LEU A 32 -24.55 12.61 25.32
C LEU A 32 -24.45 12.35 23.82
N LEU A 33 -25.51 12.66 23.06
CA LEU A 33 -25.51 12.57 21.59
C LEU A 33 -24.39 13.40 21.01
N PHE A 34 -24.29 14.68 21.37
CA PHE A 34 -23.20 15.55 20.91
C PHE A 34 -21.83 14.94 21.20
N SER A 35 -21.62 14.42 22.41
CA SER A 35 -20.34 13.86 22.82
C SER A 35 -19.96 12.64 21.98
N VAL A 36 -20.90 11.73 21.74
CA VAL A 36 -20.69 10.53 20.93
C VAL A 36 -20.46 10.89 19.46
N GLU A 37 -21.32 11.73 18.88
CA GLU A 37 -21.22 12.16 17.48
C GLU A 37 -19.90 12.89 17.22
N PHE A 38 -19.55 13.86 18.08
CA PHE A 38 -18.30 14.60 17.96
C PHE A 38 -17.07 13.69 18.12
N ALA A 39 -17.07 12.80 19.12
CA ALA A 39 -15.94 11.90 19.34
C ALA A 39 -15.74 10.91 18.18
N LEU A 40 -16.82 10.36 17.62
CA LEU A 40 -16.77 9.47 16.46
C LEU A 40 -16.26 10.22 15.21
N ALA A 41 -16.77 11.42 14.95
CA ALA A 41 -16.31 12.24 13.83
C ALA A 41 -14.82 12.59 13.95
N ARG A 42 -14.36 12.97 15.14
CA ARG A 42 -12.93 13.22 15.40
C ARG A 42 -12.09 11.96 15.25
N SER A 43 -12.61 10.81 15.62
CA SER A 43 -11.94 9.52 15.43
C SER A 43 -11.77 9.17 13.95
N LEU A 44 -12.78 9.46 13.12
CA LEU A 44 -12.68 9.33 11.66
C LEU A 44 -11.60 10.24 11.06
N GLY A 45 -11.54 11.51 11.47
CA GLY A 45 -10.51 12.44 11.01
C GLY A 45 -9.08 12.02 11.43
N VAL A 46 -8.90 11.50 12.64
CA VAL A 46 -7.60 10.90 13.07
C VAL A 46 -7.19 9.72 12.18
N LEU A 47 -8.16 9.01 11.60
CA LEU A 47 -7.95 7.91 10.68
C LEU A 47 -7.88 8.34 9.21
N GLY A 48 -7.73 9.65 8.93
CA GLY A 48 -7.60 10.20 7.57
C GLY A 48 -8.92 10.37 6.82
N VAL A 49 -10.06 10.03 7.44
CA VAL A 49 -11.38 10.17 6.80
C VAL A 49 -11.94 11.57 7.07
N GLU A 50 -11.66 12.49 6.15
CA GLU A 50 -12.15 13.87 6.19
C GLU A 50 -13.48 14.03 5.43
N PRO A 51 -14.48 14.74 6.01
CA PRO A 51 -15.77 14.94 5.36
C PRO A 51 -15.69 16.02 4.28
N ALA A 52 -16.20 15.72 3.08
CA ALA A 52 -16.39 16.72 2.02
C ALA A 52 -17.56 17.67 2.30
N ALA A 53 -18.56 17.20 3.04
CA ALA A 53 -19.69 17.98 3.52
C ALA A 53 -20.28 17.33 4.78
N LEU A 54 -20.96 18.13 5.59
CA LEU A 54 -21.64 17.71 6.82
C LEU A 54 -23.14 17.98 6.72
N VAL A 55 -23.96 17.08 7.24
CA VAL A 55 -25.42 17.26 7.37
C VAL A 55 -25.82 16.81 8.76
N GLY A 56 -26.51 17.66 9.50
CA GLY A 56 -26.97 17.35 10.85
C GLY A 56 -28.49 17.36 10.97
N HIS A 57 -29.02 16.61 11.94
CA HIS A 57 -30.45 16.58 12.26
C HIS A 57 -30.65 17.12 13.68
N SER A 58 -31.35 18.25 13.83
CA SER A 58 -31.56 18.91 15.12
C SER A 58 -30.23 19.17 15.85
N VAL A 59 -29.99 18.56 17.01
CA VAL A 59 -28.73 18.71 17.77
C VAL A 59 -27.51 18.29 16.96
N GLY A 60 -27.65 17.34 16.03
CA GLY A 60 -26.57 16.95 15.12
C GLY A 60 -26.13 18.08 14.16
N GLU A 61 -26.99 19.07 13.90
CA GLU A 61 -26.59 20.27 13.12
C GLU A 61 -25.63 21.16 13.91
N VAL A 62 -25.74 21.17 15.25
CA VAL A 62 -24.77 21.84 16.13
C VAL A 62 -23.44 21.10 16.16
N VAL A 63 -23.47 19.75 16.12
CA VAL A 63 -22.26 18.93 15.99
C VAL A 63 -21.58 19.21 14.64
N ALA A 64 -22.33 19.20 13.55
CA ALA A 64 -21.83 19.55 12.22
C ALA A 64 -21.21 20.95 12.19
N ALA A 65 -21.87 21.95 12.78
CA ALA A 65 -21.35 23.31 12.89
C ALA A 65 -20.05 23.39 13.69
N THR A 66 -19.97 22.63 14.79
CA THR A 66 -18.75 22.58 15.64
C THR A 66 -17.59 21.94 14.88
N LEU A 67 -17.83 20.84 14.16
CA LEU A 67 -16.83 20.16 13.33
C LEU A 67 -16.36 21.05 12.17
N ALA A 68 -17.28 21.82 11.58
CA ALA A 68 -16.98 22.81 10.54
C ALA A 68 -16.34 24.10 11.07
N GLY A 69 -16.03 24.21 12.36
CA GLY A 69 -15.36 25.38 12.95
C GLY A 69 -16.25 26.61 13.18
N VAL A 70 -17.56 26.52 12.90
CA VAL A 70 -18.52 27.62 13.11
C VAL A 70 -18.64 27.99 14.58
N LEU A 71 -18.75 26.99 15.45
CA LEU A 71 -18.89 27.16 16.89
C LEU A 71 -17.70 26.50 17.58
N PRO A 72 -16.84 27.26 18.30
CA PRO A 72 -15.77 26.66 19.08
C PRO A 72 -16.32 25.63 20.08
N LEU A 73 -15.61 24.51 20.29
CA LEU A 73 -16.10 23.39 21.10
C LEU A 73 -16.58 23.81 22.50
N ALA A 74 -15.87 24.72 23.17
CA ALA A 74 -16.26 25.20 24.50
C ALA A 74 -17.61 25.95 24.49
N ASP A 75 -17.86 26.72 23.44
CA ASP A 75 -19.12 27.45 23.24
C ASP A 75 -20.24 26.50 22.81
N ALA A 76 -19.93 25.50 21.98
CA ALA A 76 -20.86 24.43 21.60
C ALA A 76 -21.35 23.64 22.82
N VAL A 77 -20.45 23.31 23.74
CA VAL A 77 -20.81 22.64 25.00
C VAL A 77 -21.77 23.49 25.82
N ARG A 78 -21.50 24.79 25.99
CA ARG A 78 -22.38 25.71 26.73
C ARG A 78 -23.74 25.84 26.06
N PHE A 79 -23.75 26.02 24.74
CA PHE A 79 -24.96 26.16 23.96
C PHE A 79 -25.83 24.89 24.03
N VAL A 80 -25.26 23.71 23.80
CA VAL A 80 -26.00 22.45 23.84
C VAL A 80 -26.51 22.14 25.24
N ALA A 81 -25.70 22.39 26.28
CA ALA A 81 -26.14 22.23 27.67
C ALA A 81 -27.35 23.13 27.97
N ARG A 82 -27.24 24.43 27.67
CA ARG A 82 -28.33 25.38 27.94
C ARG A 82 -29.57 25.12 27.09
N ARG A 83 -29.37 24.76 25.82
CA ARG A 83 -30.45 24.33 24.91
C ARG A 83 -31.20 23.15 25.49
N ALA A 84 -30.49 22.14 25.99
CA ALA A 84 -31.09 20.94 26.53
C ALA A 84 -31.89 21.22 27.82
N GLU A 85 -31.36 22.07 28.72
CA GLU A 85 -32.07 22.52 29.93
C GLU A 85 -33.36 23.28 29.59
N LEU A 86 -33.27 24.27 28.71
CA LEU A 86 -34.42 25.10 28.31
C LEU A 86 -35.48 24.24 27.63
N MET A 87 -35.10 23.38 26.69
CA MET A 87 -36.03 22.47 26.01
C MET A 87 -36.70 21.49 26.97
N GLN A 88 -35.97 20.99 27.98
CA GLN A 88 -36.50 20.10 29.01
C GLN A 88 -37.51 20.80 29.95
N GLY A 89 -37.37 22.12 30.13
CA GLY A 89 -38.24 22.95 30.97
C GLY A 89 -39.47 23.52 30.26
N MET A 90 -39.63 23.31 28.96
CA MET A 90 -40.80 23.78 28.20
C MET A 90 -42.09 23.01 28.57
N PRO A 91 -43.28 23.52 28.21
CA PRO A 91 -44.53 22.79 28.41
C PRO A 91 -44.52 21.43 27.68
N PRO A 92 -45.08 20.36 28.28
CA PRO A 92 -45.08 19.03 27.68
C PRO A 92 -45.90 19.01 26.38
N GLY A 93 -45.46 18.18 25.43
CA GLY A 93 -46.08 18.06 24.12
C GLY A 93 -45.96 16.64 23.57
N ARG A 94 -46.47 16.42 22.37
CA ARG A 94 -46.35 15.14 21.65
C ARG A 94 -45.87 15.38 20.24
N MET A 95 -45.17 14.39 19.70
CA MET A 95 -44.76 14.35 18.29
C MET A 95 -45.34 13.11 17.62
N LEU A 96 -45.75 13.26 16.36
CA LEU A 96 -46.38 12.22 15.56
C LEU A 96 -45.65 12.12 14.22
N ALA A 97 -45.09 10.95 13.92
CA ALA A 97 -44.57 10.63 12.60
C ALA A 97 -45.73 10.23 11.69
N VAL A 98 -45.85 10.91 10.55
CA VAL A 98 -46.92 10.79 9.58
C VAL A 98 -46.36 10.21 8.28
N ALA A 99 -46.96 9.13 7.80
CA ALA A 99 -46.59 8.47 6.55
C ALA A 99 -47.24 9.16 5.33
N ALA A 100 -46.96 10.45 5.15
CA ALA A 100 -47.43 11.27 4.04
C ALA A 100 -46.40 12.34 3.67
N GLY A 101 -46.57 12.94 2.49
CA GLY A 101 -45.74 14.05 2.02
C GLY A 101 -46.07 15.37 2.71
N GLU A 102 -45.14 16.32 2.62
CA GLU A 102 -45.22 17.62 3.29
C GLU A 102 -46.49 18.39 2.91
N ASP A 103 -46.82 18.47 1.62
CA ASP A 103 -47.99 19.22 1.14
C ASP A 103 -49.30 18.68 1.73
N VAL A 104 -49.47 17.35 1.70
CA VAL A 104 -50.64 16.66 2.27
C VAL A 104 -50.75 16.92 3.77
N VAL A 105 -49.63 16.88 4.50
CA VAL A 105 -49.64 17.15 5.95
C VAL A 105 -50.00 18.60 6.23
N ARG A 106 -49.44 19.55 5.48
CA ARG A 106 -49.69 20.99 5.64
C ARG A 106 -51.16 21.35 5.40
N GLU A 107 -51.78 20.75 4.38
CA GLU A 107 -53.22 20.94 4.09
C GLU A 107 -54.14 20.45 5.21
N LEU A 108 -53.70 19.44 5.98
CA LEU A 108 -54.50 18.81 7.03
C LEU A 108 -54.24 19.40 8.43
N LEU A 109 -53.25 20.29 8.58
CA LEU A 109 -52.85 20.82 9.90
C LEU A 109 -54.04 21.46 10.62
N VAL A 110 -54.09 21.23 11.93
CA VAL A 110 -55.07 21.82 12.83
C VAL A 110 -54.40 22.84 13.75
N PRO A 111 -55.16 23.80 14.32
CA PRO A 111 -54.61 24.74 15.30
C PRO A 111 -53.86 24.03 16.44
N GLY A 112 -52.66 24.51 16.73
CA GLY A 112 -51.78 23.95 17.76
C GLY A 112 -50.85 22.83 17.29
N VAL A 113 -51.02 22.30 16.08
CA VAL A 113 -50.10 21.31 15.49
C VAL A 113 -49.25 21.99 14.41
N ALA A 114 -47.94 21.81 14.49
CA ALA A 114 -46.99 22.34 13.52
C ALA A 114 -46.12 21.21 12.94
N VAL A 115 -45.60 21.41 11.73
CA VAL A 115 -44.53 20.56 11.18
C VAL A 115 -43.28 20.75 12.03
N SER A 116 -42.72 19.65 12.50
CA SER A 116 -41.52 19.58 13.34
C SER A 116 -40.31 19.05 12.56
N ALA A 117 -40.52 18.11 11.64
CA ALA A 117 -39.47 17.67 10.72
C ALA A 117 -40.05 17.17 9.39
N VAL A 118 -39.30 17.35 8.31
CA VAL A 118 -39.53 16.75 7.00
C VAL A 118 -38.32 15.89 6.70
N ASN A 119 -38.44 14.58 6.88
CA ASN A 119 -37.33 13.62 6.76
C ASN A 119 -37.22 13.00 5.36
N GLY A 120 -38.22 13.21 4.50
CA GLY A 120 -38.26 12.76 3.11
C GLY A 120 -39.68 12.76 2.53
N PRO A 121 -39.85 12.34 1.26
CA PRO A 121 -41.10 12.52 0.50
C PRO A 121 -42.39 11.93 1.09
N GLY A 122 -42.27 11.01 2.04
CA GLY A 122 -43.42 10.40 2.74
C GLY A 122 -43.18 10.22 4.23
N GLN A 123 -42.29 11.03 4.83
CA GLN A 123 -41.88 10.93 6.22
C GLN A 123 -41.83 12.33 6.85
N VAL A 124 -42.97 12.77 7.37
CA VAL A 124 -43.10 14.06 8.06
C VAL A 124 -43.37 13.81 9.53
N VAL A 125 -42.82 14.66 10.40
CA VAL A 125 -43.12 14.65 11.83
C VAL A 125 -43.82 15.96 12.16
N VAL A 126 -44.94 15.86 12.87
CA VAL A 126 -45.64 17.03 13.43
C VAL A 126 -45.53 17.01 14.95
N GLY A 127 -45.72 18.16 15.59
CA GLY A 127 -45.75 18.28 17.04
C GLY A 127 -46.73 19.34 17.52
N GLY A 128 -47.18 19.19 18.75
CA GLY A 128 -48.07 20.14 19.42
C GLY A 128 -48.52 19.65 20.79
N PRO A 129 -49.51 20.33 21.41
CA PRO A 129 -50.19 19.86 22.61
C PRO A 129 -50.78 18.46 22.41
N ALA A 130 -50.83 17.66 23.48
CA ALA A 130 -51.26 16.26 23.40
C ALA A 130 -52.67 16.10 22.80
N GLU A 131 -53.59 17.00 23.17
CA GLU A 131 -54.98 17.00 22.68
C GLU A 131 -55.06 17.34 21.18
N SER A 132 -54.33 18.36 20.74
CA SER A 132 -54.28 18.76 19.33
C SER A 132 -53.67 17.67 18.45
N VAL A 133 -52.60 17.01 18.92
CA VAL A 133 -51.97 15.89 18.20
C VAL A 133 -52.90 14.68 18.14
N ALA A 134 -53.66 14.40 19.21
CA ALA A 134 -54.67 13.34 19.20
C ALA A 134 -55.78 13.63 18.19
N ALA A 135 -56.32 14.85 18.16
CA ALA A 135 -57.32 15.27 17.19
C ALA A 135 -56.80 15.18 15.74
N PHE A 136 -55.57 15.62 15.51
CA PHE A 136 -54.93 15.50 14.19
C PHE A 136 -54.76 14.04 13.76
N ARG A 137 -54.40 13.14 14.68
CA ARG A 137 -54.28 11.70 14.38
C ARG A 137 -55.61 11.08 13.93
N GLU A 138 -56.73 11.48 14.52
CA GLU A 138 -58.06 11.01 14.09
C GLU A 138 -58.41 11.51 12.68
N ILE A 139 -58.05 12.75 12.34
CA ILE A 139 -58.22 13.30 10.99
C ILE A 139 -57.38 12.50 9.98
N LEU A 140 -56.13 12.19 10.31
CA LEU A 140 -55.27 11.35 9.46
C LEU A 140 -55.87 9.95 9.25
N ALA A 141 -56.37 9.33 10.33
CA ALA A 141 -57.02 8.02 10.25
C ALA A 141 -58.25 8.04 9.33
N GLY A 142 -59.08 9.10 9.41
CA GLY A 142 -60.23 9.30 8.52
C GLY A 142 -59.85 9.49 7.05
N ARG A 143 -58.59 9.87 6.76
CA ARG A 143 -58.03 10.00 5.41
C ARG A 143 -57.20 8.76 4.98
N GLY A 144 -57.15 7.72 5.80
CA GLY A 144 -56.33 6.53 5.54
C GLY A 144 -54.82 6.75 5.66
N VAL A 145 -54.39 7.85 6.28
CA VAL A 145 -52.96 8.18 6.49
C VAL A 145 -52.51 7.65 7.85
N GLN A 146 -51.40 6.91 7.87
CA GLN A 146 -50.87 6.36 9.11
C GLN A 146 -50.08 7.41 9.91
N GLY A 147 -50.35 7.47 11.22
CA GLY A 147 -49.62 8.29 12.18
C GLY A 147 -49.13 7.46 13.36
N ARG A 148 -47.83 7.54 13.69
CA ARG A 148 -47.22 6.85 14.83
C ARG A 148 -46.67 7.86 15.84
N LEU A 149 -47.11 7.77 17.09
CA LEU A 149 -46.58 8.61 18.17
C LEU A 149 -45.10 8.31 18.39
N LEU A 150 -44.31 9.35 18.59
CA LEU A 150 -42.90 9.25 18.96
C LEU A 150 -42.76 9.27 20.48
N SER A 151 -41.75 8.55 20.98
CA SER A 151 -41.39 8.52 22.40
C SER A 151 -40.64 9.79 22.79
N THR A 152 -41.33 10.93 22.75
CA THR A 152 -40.78 12.25 23.12
C THR A 152 -41.64 12.91 24.20
N SER A 153 -41.01 13.63 25.12
CA SER A 153 -41.68 14.34 26.21
C SER A 153 -42.28 15.68 25.78
N HIS A 154 -41.72 16.29 24.73
CA HIS A 154 -42.08 17.62 24.24
C HIS A 154 -42.32 17.59 22.73
N ALA A 155 -42.90 18.68 22.21
CA ALA A 155 -43.05 18.95 20.79
C ALA A 155 -41.89 19.82 20.29
N PHE A 156 -40.72 19.21 20.08
CA PHE A 156 -39.53 19.92 19.59
C PHE A 156 -39.74 20.48 18.18
N HIS A 157 -39.02 21.55 17.82
CA HIS A 157 -39.12 22.18 16.49
C HIS A 157 -40.53 22.70 16.18
N THR A 158 -41.19 23.24 17.19
CA THR A 158 -42.54 23.83 17.06
C THR A 158 -42.61 25.15 17.85
N PRO A 159 -43.66 25.96 17.64
CA PRO A 159 -43.88 27.18 18.42
C PRO A 159 -43.91 26.97 19.95
N MET A 160 -44.13 25.75 20.44
CA MET A 160 -44.07 25.44 21.89
C MET A 160 -42.67 25.68 22.51
N MET A 161 -41.62 25.74 21.69
CA MET A 161 -40.25 26.02 22.14
C MET A 161 -39.89 27.51 22.10
N ALA A 162 -40.79 28.39 21.63
CA ALA A 162 -40.52 29.82 21.45
C ALA A 162 -39.96 30.55 22.68
N PRO A 163 -40.37 30.25 23.93
CA PRO A 163 -39.83 30.92 25.10
C PRO A 163 -38.32 30.76 25.28
N ALA A 164 -37.72 29.68 24.76
CA ALA A 164 -36.28 29.41 24.88
C ALA A 164 -35.42 30.21 23.89
N VAL A 165 -36.01 30.77 22.82
CA VAL A 165 -35.25 31.35 21.69
C VAL A 165 -34.48 32.60 22.09
N ALA A 166 -35.10 33.50 22.86
CA ALA A 166 -34.46 34.76 23.26
C ALA A 166 -33.18 34.50 24.08
N GLU A 167 -33.29 33.64 25.09
CA GLU A 167 -32.16 33.34 25.96
C GLU A 167 -31.00 32.63 25.23
N LEU A 168 -31.32 31.71 24.31
CA LEU A 168 -30.29 31.08 23.48
C LEU A 168 -29.64 32.06 22.50
N THR A 169 -30.40 33.03 21.98
CA THR A 169 -29.87 34.09 21.12
C THR A 169 -28.86 34.94 21.89
N ASP A 170 -29.21 35.34 23.12
CA ASP A 170 -28.32 36.14 23.98
C ASP A 170 -27.04 35.37 24.35
N LEU A 171 -27.17 34.08 24.67
CA LEU A 171 -26.03 33.21 24.94
C LEU A 171 -25.06 33.16 23.74
N LEU A 172 -25.60 32.91 22.55
CA LEU A 172 -24.81 32.78 21.32
C LEU A 172 -24.24 34.11 20.83
N ALA A 173 -24.85 35.25 21.18
CA ALA A 173 -24.29 36.57 20.88
C ALA A 173 -22.94 36.82 21.59
N GLY A 174 -22.68 36.11 22.70
CA GLY A 174 -21.38 36.11 23.37
C GLY A 174 -20.35 35.13 22.80
N CYS A 175 -20.72 34.30 21.81
CA CYS A 175 -19.85 33.29 21.22
C CYS A 175 -19.14 33.81 19.96
N ALA A 176 -17.94 33.30 19.71
CA ALA A 176 -17.15 33.68 18.54
C ALA A 176 -17.54 32.84 17.31
N LEU A 177 -18.76 33.05 16.79
CA LEU A 177 -19.27 32.36 15.60
C LEU A 177 -18.44 32.69 14.35
N ARG A 178 -18.20 31.69 13.49
CA ARG A 178 -17.38 31.81 12.27
C ARG A 178 -18.07 31.25 11.05
N ALA A 179 -17.57 31.62 9.87
CA ALA A 179 -17.93 30.94 8.63
C ALA A 179 -17.47 29.47 8.68
N PRO A 180 -18.21 28.54 8.03
CA PRO A 180 -17.86 27.12 8.05
C PRO A 180 -16.60 26.84 7.20
N GLU A 181 -15.65 26.11 7.76
CA GLU A 181 -14.44 25.63 7.06
C GLU A 181 -14.73 24.37 6.23
N ILE A 182 -15.75 23.60 6.62
CA ILE A 182 -16.27 22.43 5.91
C ILE A 182 -17.70 22.74 5.47
N PRO A 183 -18.09 22.48 4.21
CA PRO A 183 -19.47 22.70 3.77
C PRO A 183 -20.49 22.01 4.68
N VAL A 184 -21.52 22.75 5.10
CA VAL A 184 -22.63 22.21 5.90
C VAL A 184 -23.94 22.36 5.12
N LEU A 185 -24.69 21.28 4.92
CA LEU A 185 -26.08 21.38 4.47
C LEU A 185 -26.97 21.58 5.68
N SER A 186 -27.60 22.75 5.76
CA SER A 186 -28.41 23.13 6.91
C SER A 186 -29.78 22.45 6.85
N ALA A 187 -30.10 21.67 7.87
CA ALA A 187 -31.43 21.11 8.01
C ALA A 187 -32.46 22.15 8.47
N ALA A 188 -32.07 23.35 8.89
CA ALA A 188 -33.01 24.45 9.10
C ALA A 188 -33.55 25.05 7.78
N THR A 189 -32.79 24.95 6.68
CA THR A 189 -33.13 25.60 5.40
C THR A 189 -33.22 24.65 4.21
N GLY A 190 -32.77 23.40 4.36
CA GLY A 190 -32.65 22.41 3.30
C GLY A 190 -31.55 22.72 2.27
N ARG A 191 -30.70 23.72 2.52
CA ARG A 191 -29.72 24.28 1.57
C ARG A 191 -28.33 24.40 2.21
N PRO A 192 -27.26 24.63 1.41
CA PRO A 192 -25.94 24.92 1.96
C PRO A 192 -25.99 26.11 2.92
N LEU A 193 -25.37 25.95 4.09
CA LEU A 193 -25.27 26.96 5.12
C LEU A 193 -24.40 28.12 4.62
N THR A 194 -24.95 29.32 4.64
CA THR A 194 -24.22 30.54 4.26
C THR A 194 -23.44 31.12 5.43
N ASP A 195 -22.37 31.87 5.15
CA ASP A 195 -21.57 32.55 6.19
C ASP A 195 -22.43 33.45 7.08
N ALA A 196 -23.40 34.15 6.51
CA ALA A 196 -24.31 35.03 7.23
C ALA A 196 -25.25 34.26 8.19
N GLN A 197 -25.66 33.05 7.80
CA GLN A 197 -26.43 32.17 8.68
C GLN A 197 -25.55 31.56 9.76
N ALA A 198 -24.36 31.06 9.39
CA ALA A 198 -23.40 30.45 10.31
C ALA A 198 -22.99 31.41 11.45
N THR A 199 -22.81 32.69 11.11
CA THR A 199 -22.41 33.75 12.06
C THR A 199 -23.59 34.43 12.77
N SER A 200 -24.82 33.94 12.62
CA SER A 200 -26.01 34.53 13.23
C SER A 200 -26.43 33.78 14.50
N PRO A 201 -26.34 34.38 15.70
CA PRO A 201 -26.86 33.80 16.93
C PRO A 201 -28.34 33.41 16.84
N ARG A 202 -29.12 34.28 16.20
CA ARG A 202 -30.56 34.11 16.02
C ARG A 202 -30.88 32.91 15.15
N PHE A 203 -30.11 32.67 14.09
CA PHE A 203 -30.32 31.54 13.19
C PHE A 203 -30.27 30.20 13.95
N TRP A 204 -29.24 30.01 14.77
CA TRP A 204 -29.07 28.80 15.59
C TRP A 204 -30.15 28.67 16.67
N ALA A 205 -30.54 29.76 17.32
CA ALA A 205 -31.59 29.75 18.34
C ALA A 205 -32.99 29.45 17.74
N GLU A 206 -33.29 29.99 16.56
CA GLU A 206 -34.57 29.77 15.87
C GLU A 206 -34.77 28.32 15.41
N GLN A 207 -33.71 27.51 15.30
CA GLN A 207 -33.84 26.07 15.03
C GLN A 207 -34.78 25.36 16.03
N LEU A 208 -34.94 25.86 17.25
CA LEU A 208 -35.84 25.27 18.25
C LEU A 208 -37.32 25.36 17.84
N VAL A 209 -37.69 26.36 17.02
CA VAL A 209 -39.07 26.63 16.62
C VAL A 209 -39.32 26.40 15.13
N GLN A 210 -38.26 26.25 14.33
CA GLN A 210 -38.35 25.93 12.92
C GLN A 210 -38.27 24.41 12.68
N PRO A 211 -38.97 23.88 11.65
CA PRO A 211 -38.92 22.47 11.32
C PRO A 211 -37.53 22.03 10.85
N VAL A 212 -37.17 20.78 11.14
CA VAL A 212 -35.97 20.12 10.59
C VAL A 212 -36.25 19.61 9.18
N LEU A 213 -35.79 20.31 8.17
CA LEU A 213 -35.91 20.05 6.73
C LEU A 213 -34.82 19.08 6.20
N PHE A 214 -34.63 17.95 6.88
CA PHE A 214 -33.60 16.97 6.52
C PHE A 214 -33.80 16.38 5.12
N GLY A 215 -35.04 16.08 4.72
CA GLY A 215 -35.38 15.60 3.38
C GLY A 215 -34.94 16.58 2.28
N HIS A 216 -35.17 17.88 2.49
CA HIS A 216 -34.74 18.93 1.55
C HIS A 216 -33.20 19.03 1.47
N ALA A 217 -32.50 18.82 2.58
CA ALA A 217 -31.03 18.72 2.56
C ALA A 217 -30.56 17.49 1.75
N LEU A 218 -31.28 16.37 1.82
CA LEU A 218 -31.01 15.19 0.99
C LEU A 218 -31.34 15.41 -0.48
N ASP A 219 -32.39 16.18 -0.80
CA ASP A 219 -32.71 16.59 -2.18
C ASP A 219 -31.58 17.43 -2.79
N THR A 220 -31.03 18.37 -2.01
CA THR A 220 -29.84 19.14 -2.43
C THR A 220 -28.65 18.22 -2.69
N LEU A 221 -28.39 17.25 -1.80
CA LEU A 221 -27.30 16.28 -1.97
C LEU A 221 -27.49 15.36 -3.19
N ALA A 222 -28.73 15.06 -3.57
CA ALA A 222 -29.02 14.20 -4.73
C ALA A 222 -28.70 14.85 -6.09
N GLY A 223 -28.47 16.17 -6.11
CA GLY A 223 -27.98 16.88 -7.29
C GLY A 223 -26.46 16.78 -7.52
N GLU A 224 -25.73 16.18 -6.56
CA GLU A 224 -24.27 16.09 -6.56
C GLU A 224 -23.78 14.71 -7.04
N GLU A 225 -22.46 14.56 -7.15
CA GLU A 225 -21.86 13.26 -7.47
C GLU A 225 -22.12 12.19 -6.38
N PRO A 226 -22.17 10.89 -6.75
CA PRO A 226 -22.49 9.82 -5.81
C PRO A 226 -21.48 9.78 -4.65
N ALA A 227 -22.00 9.88 -3.42
CA ALA A 227 -21.18 9.95 -2.20
C ALA A 227 -21.39 8.75 -1.26
N ARG A 228 -20.33 8.42 -0.52
CA ARG A 228 -20.39 7.57 0.67
C ARG A 228 -20.77 8.44 1.87
N ILE A 229 -21.93 8.17 2.46
CA ILE A 229 -22.48 8.91 3.59
C ILE A 229 -22.30 8.08 4.86
N LEU A 230 -21.59 8.65 5.84
CA LEU A 230 -21.37 8.03 7.15
C LEU A 230 -22.32 8.67 8.17
N GLU A 231 -23.23 7.90 8.75
CA GLU A 231 -24.04 8.36 9.90
C GLU A 231 -23.19 8.23 11.17
N VAL A 232 -22.74 9.38 11.65
CA VAL A 232 -21.93 9.50 12.85
C VAL A 232 -22.85 9.74 14.03
N GLY A 233 -23.08 8.72 14.85
CA GLY A 233 -23.97 8.78 16.02
C GLY A 233 -24.54 7.39 16.37
N PRO A 234 -25.30 7.29 17.47
CA PRO A 234 -25.89 6.02 17.89
C PRO A 234 -27.05 5.60 16.98
N GLY A 235 -27.06 4.33 16.59
CA GLY A 235 -28.11 3.74 15.76
C GLY A 235 -27.89 3.92 14.25
N GLN A 236 -28.98 3.79 13.48
CA GLN A 236 -28.95 3.84 12.01
C GLN A 236 -30.21 4.49 11.40
N ALA A 237 -30.78 5.45 12.12
CA ALA A 237 -32.06 6.06 11.74
C ALA A 237 -31.90 6.91 10.48
N LEU A 238 -30.87 7.76 10.43
CA LEU A 238 -30.64 8.67 9.30
C LEU A 238 -30.19 7.89 8.05
N SER A 239 -29.31 6.90 8.19
CA SER A 239 -28.89 6.03 7.09
C SER A 239 -30.07 5.27 6.51
N SER A 240 -31.05 4.89 7.33
CA SER A 240 -32.27 4.23 6.87
C SER A 240 -33.17 5.18 6.08
N LEU A 241 -33.25 6.45 6.46
CA LEU A 241 -33.94 7.50 5.69
C LEU A 241 -33.22 7.76 4.36
N ILE A 242 -31.91 7.94 4.41
CA ILE A 242 -31.06 8.18 3.23
C ILE A 242 -31.19 7.05 2.21
N ARG A 243 -31.10 5.78 2.64
CA ARG A 243 -31.26 4.62 1.73
C ARG A 243 -32.64 4.53 1.08
N ARG A 244 -33.66 5.11 1.70
CA ARG A 244 -35.03 5.16 1.16
C ARG A 244 -35.29 6.38 0.29
N HIS A 245 -34.39 7.37 0.32
CA HIS A 245 -34.50 8.58 -0.48
C HIS A 245 -34.30 8.24 -1.97
N PRO A 246 -35.30 8.44 -2.84
CA PRO A 246 -35.23 7.99 -4.23
C PRO A 246 -34.09 8.68 -4.99
N GLY A 247 -33.95 10.01 -4.84
CA GLY A 247 -32.88 10.76 -5.50
C GLY A 247 -31.48 10.25 -5.17
N LEU A 248 -31.22 9.88 -3.90
CA LEU A 248 -29.90 9.40 -3.47
C LEU A 248 -29.68 7.93 -3.85
N ARG A 249 -30.69 7.09 -3.69
CA ARG A 249 -30.61 5.66 -4.06
C ARG A 249 -30.36 5.51 -5.55
N ASP A 250 -31.12 6.23 -6.37
CA ASP A 250 -31.12 6.09 -7.83
C ASP A 250 -29.88 6.78 -8.44
N ALA A 251 -29.35 7.84 -7.81
CA ALA A 251 -28.06 8.44 -8.16
C ALA A 251 -26.85 7.64 -7.62
N GLY A 252 -27.05 6.55 -6.88
CA GLY A 252 -25.95 5.64 -6.50
C GLY A 252 -25.25 5.97 -5.17
N HIS A 253 -25.74 6.94 -4.39
CA HIS A 253 -25.21 7.21 -3.04
C HIS A 253 -25.39 5.99 -2.12
N ARG A 254 -24.52 5.88 -1.12
CA ARG A 254 -24.55 4.76 -0.15
C ARG A 254 -24.40 5.30 1.27
N ALA A 255 -25.22 4.82 2.19
CA ALA A 255 -25.18 5.24 3.59
C ALA A 255 -24.92 4.06 4.55
N VAL A 256 -23.99 4.27 5.47
CA VAL A 256 -23.60 3.33 6.53
C VAL A 256 -23.50 4.04 7.88
N GLY A 257 -23.98 3.41 8.94
CA GLY A 257 -23.85 3.94 10.31
C GLY A 257 -22.54 3.51 10.95
N CYS A 258 -21.93 4.41 11.72
CA CYS A 258 -20.70 4.15 12.46
C CYS A 258 -20.92 3.29 13.71
N LEU A 259 -22.17 3.17 14.18
CA LEU A 259 -22.55 2.33 15.31
C LEU A 259 -23.67 1.35 14.91
N PRO A 260 -23.80 0.21 15.63
CA PRO A 260 -24.83 -0.78 15.35
C PRO A 260 -26.22 -0.26 15.72
N ARG A 261 -27.25 -1.01 15.33
CA ARG A 261 -28.58 -0.82 15.88
C ARG A 261 -28.59 -1.32 17.33
N PRO A 262 -29.41 -0.74 18.21
CA PRO A 262 -29.49 -1.18 19.61
C PRO A 262 -29.74 -2.69 19.79
N ALA A 263 -30.44 -3.33 18.85
CA ALA A 263 -30.72 -4.77 18.89
C ALA A 263 -29.50 -5.66 18.61
N ASP A 264 -28.41 -5.10 18.06
CA ASP A 264 -27.23 -5.84 17.56
C ASP A 264 -25.96 -5.55 18.40
N ALA A 265 -26.10 -4.94 19.59
CA ALA A 265 -25.04 -4.20 20.27
C ALA A 265 -24.00 -5.01 21.06
N ALA A 266 -24.20 -6.32 21.29
CA ALA A 266 -23.45 -7.07 22.31
C ALA A 266 -21.91 -7.13 22.15
N ASP A 267 -21.37 -6.86 20.95
CA ASP A 267 -19.95 -6.55 20.66
C ASP A 267 -19.83 -5.74 19.35
N GLY A 268 -20.91 -5.00 19.04
CA GLY A 268 -21.17 -4.48 17.70
C GLY A 268 -20.46 -3.17 17.38
N ASP A 269 -20.11 -2.35 18.38
CA ASP A 269 -19.64 -0.97 18.17
C ASP A 269 -18.32 -0.92 17.40
N ARG A 270 -17.30 -1.64 17.87
CA ARG A 270 -16.00 -1.68 17.19
C ARG A 270 -16.14 -2.25 15.77
N THR A 271 -16.94 -3.30 15.63
CA THR A 271 -17.17 -3.97 14.34
C THR A 271 -17.90 -3.05 13.37
N ALA A 272 -18.95 -2.35 13.82
CA ALA A 272 -19.70 -1.40 13.02
C ALA A 272 -18.83 -0.22 12.58
N PHE A 273 -18.04 0.33 13.49
CA PHE A 273 -17.12 1.42 13.19
C PHE A 273 -16.07 1.01 12.16
N LEU A 274 -15.41 -0.15 12.36
CA LEU A 274 -14.44 -0.68 11.39
C LEU A 274 -15.10 -1.06 10.05
N THR A 275 -16.36 -1.48 10.05
CA THR A 275 -17.14 -1.75 8.83
C THR A 275 -17.44 -0.47 8.07
N ALA A 276 -17.84 0.60 8.77
CA ALA A 276 -18.04 1.92 8.15
C ALA A 276 -16.72 2.44 7.55
N LEU A 277 -15.60 2.28 8.26
CA LEU A 277 -14.27 2.63 7.78
C LEU A 277 -13.85 1.81 6.56
N ALA A 278 -14.10 0.50 6.57
CA ALA A 278 -13.83 -0.37 5.44
C ALA A 278 -14.66 0.02 4.20
N HIS A 279 -15.91 0.44 4.38
CA HIS A 279 -16.72 0.97 3.29
C HIS A 279 -16.19 2.29 2.74
N ALA A 280 -15.69 3.18 3.58
CA ALA A 280 -15.02 4.40 3.12
C ALA A 280 -13.75 4.06 2.32
N TRP A 281 -12.93 3.13 2.81
CA TRP A 281 -11.70 2.68 2.14
C TRP A 281 -11.97 2.01 0.78
N CYS A 282 -12.96 1.11 0.70
CA CYS A 282 -13.35 0.46 -0.55
C CYS A 282 -13.86 1.45 -1.61
N ASP A 283 -14.33 2.62 -1.19
CA ASP A 283 -14.79 3.69 -2.06
C ASP A 283 -13.69 4.74 -2.35
N GLY A 284 -12.46 4.51 -1.89
CA GLY A 284 -11.29 5.32 -2.23
C GLY A 284 -10.83 6.32 -1.16
N ALA A 285 -11.40 6.30 0.05
CA ALA A 285 -10.87 7.09 1.16
C ALA A 285 -9.48 6.56 1.57
N ASP A 286 -8.51 7.46 1.75
CA ASP A 286 -7.17 7.10 2.23
C ASP A 286 -7.21 6.98 3.76
N VAL A 287 -7.24 5.74 4.24
CA VAL A 287 -7.37 5.45 5.67
C VAL A 287 -5.99 5.27 6.29
N GLU A 288 -5.72 6.04 7.33
CA GLU A 288 -4.49 5.97 8.13
C GLU A 288 -4.53 4.76 9.09
N TRP A 289 -4.37 3.56 8.53
CA TRP A 289 -4.40 2.29 9.27
C TRP A 289 -3.35 2.20 10.39
N GLU A 290 -2.30 3.03 10.34
CA GLU A 290 -1.27 3.09 11.37
C GLU A 290 -1.74 3.81 12.63
N ALA A 291 -2.77 4.66 12.55
CA ALA A 291 -3.35 5.34 13.70
C ALA A 291 -4.27 4.44 14.54
N LEU A 292 -4.63 3.24 14.05
CA LEU A 292 -5.37 2.26 14.84
C LEU A 292 -4.47 1.66 15.94
N PRO A 293 -5.01 1.45 17.16
CA PRO A 293 -4.27 0.78 18.22
C PRO A 293 -3.83 -0.63 17.79
N ARG A 294 -2.51 -0.87 17.79
CA ARG A 294 -1.93 -2.19 17.48
C ARG A 294 -1.66 -2.96 18.78
N PRO A 295 -2.02 -4.26 18.85
CA PRO A 295 -1.57 -5.14 19.93
C PRO A 295 -0.04 -5.13 20.06
N LYS A 296 0.50 -5.28 21.28
CA LYS A 296 1.96 -5.21 21.53
C LYS A 296 2.76 -6.33 20.84
N ASP A 297 2.09 -7.43 20.53
CA ASP A 297 2.60 -8.63 19.88
C ASP A 297 2.35 -8.66 18.36
N ALA A 298 1.70 -7.62 17.81
CA ALA A 298 1.47 -7.50 16.38
C ALA A 298 2.80 -7.34 15.62
N HIS A 299 3.01 -8.18 14.61
CA HIS A 299 4.17 -8.13 13.73
C HIS A 299 3.73 -8.26 12.27
N ARG A 300 4.54 -7.74 11.35
CA ARG A 300 4.27 -7.86 9.92
C ARG A 300 4.43 -9.33 9.51
N VAL A 301 3.45 -9.86 8.78
CA VAL A 301 3.48 -11.20 8.22
C VAL A 301 3.60 -11.12 6.71
N VAL A 302 4.25 -12.11 6.09
CA VAL A 302 4.32 -12.22 4.63
C VAL A 302 2.95 -12.67 4.11
N LEU A 303 2.37 -11.88 3.20
CA LEU A 303 1.14 -12.23 2.50
C LEU A 303 1.47 -12.76 1.09
N PRO A 304 0.57 -13.54 0.47
CA PRO A 304 0.71 -13.91 -0.93
C PRO A 304 0.94 -12.67 -1.81
N GLY A 305 1.83 -12.78 -2.80
CA GLY A 305 2.05 -11.71 -3.77
C GLY A 305 0.80 -11.39 -4.59
N TYR A 306 0.81 -10.25 -5.29
CA TYR A 306 -0.34 -9.79 -6.07
C TYR A 306 -0.79 -10.86 -7.08
N PRO A 307 -2.08 -11.27 -7.08
CA PRO A 307 -2.57 -12.32 -7.96
C PRO A 307 -2.80 -11.77 -9.38
N TYR A 308 -1.71 -11.66 -10.16
CA TYR A 308 -1.79 -11.21 -11.55
C TYR A 308 -2.80 -12.03 -12.35
N ARG A 309 -3.74 -11.35 -13.01
CA ARG A 309 -4.58 -11.93 -14.06
C ARG A 309 -3.77 -12.04 -15.35
N ARG A 310 -2.97 -13.11 -15.41
CA ARG A 310 -1.99 -13.34 -16.48
C ARG A 310 -2.66 -13.50 -17.83
N ARG A 311 -2.09 -12.84 -18.83
CA ARG A 311 -2.33 -13.10 -20.25
C ARG A 311 -0.96 -13.23 -20.90
N GLU A 312 -0.88 -14.03 -21.94
CA GLU A 312 0.34 -14.18 -22.72
C GLU A 312 0.54 -12.92 -23.57
N PHE A 313 1.69 -12.28 -23.40
CA PHE A 313 2.13 -11.16 -24.22
C PHE A 313 3.46 -11.55 -24.85
N TRP A 314 3.38 -12.16 -26.03
CA TRP A 314 4.54 -12.55 -26.82
C TRP A 314 4.60 -11.71 -28.09
N LEU A 315 5.74 -11.04 -28.33
CA LEU A 315 6.00 -10.44 -29.63
C LEU A 315 6.51 -11.55 -30.55
N PRO A 316 5.80 -11.91 -31.63
CA PRO A 316 6.35 -12.82 -32.62
C PRO A 316 7.61 -12.16 -33.18
N TYR A 317 8.76 -12.80 -32.95
CA TYR A 317 10.02 -12.39 -33.55
C TYR A 317 9.86 -12.53 -35.06
N ALA A 318 9.63 -11.43 -35.77
CA ALA A 318 9.85 -11.42 -37.20
C ALA A 318 11.33 -11.76 -37.38
N ALA A 319 11.63 -12.85 -38.09
CA ALA A 319 12.98 -13.23 -38.47
C ALA A 319 13.55 -12.18 -39.45
N GLY A 320 13.75 -10.95 -38.98
CA GLY A 320 14.53 -9.90 -39.61
C GLY A 320 15.96 -10.10 -39.16
N GLY A 321 16.86 -10.28 -40.14
CA GLY A 321 18.25 -10.67 -39.94
C GLY A 321 18.94 -9.94 -38.79
N ARG A 322 19.62 -10.74 -37.96
CA ARG A 322 20.65 -10.29 -37.04
C ARG A 322 21.56 -9.30 -37.79
N PRO A 323 21.73 -8.04 -37.35
CA PRO A 323 22.73 -7.16 -37.95
C PRO A 323 24.07 -7.90 -37.90
N ALA A 324 24.77 -7.96 -39.03
CA ALA A 324 26.09 -8.59 -39.08
C ALA A 324 26.96 -7.96 -37.98
N ALA A 325 27.58 -8.81 -37.16
CA ALA A 325 28.54 -8.36 -36.17
C ALA A 325 29.57 -7.46 -36.87
N ALA A 326 29.87 -6.32 -36.25
CA ALA A 326 30.98 -5.47 -36.71
C ALA A 326 32.24 -6.34 -36.83
N PRO A 327 33.07 -6.15 -37.88
CA PRO A 327 34.25 -6.97 -38.08
C PRO A 327 35.15 -6.88 -36.84
N SER A 328 35.37 -8.03 -36.22
CA SER A 328 36.36 -8.21 -35.17
C SER A 328 37.74 -7.93 -35.78
N ALA A 329 38.42 -6.90 -35.29
CA ALA A 329 39.86 -6.73 -35.50
C ALA A 329 40.62 -7.68 -34.54
N ALA A 330 40.39 -8.99 -34.69
CA ALA A 330 41.26 -10.01 -34.13
C ALA A 330 42.14 -10.52 -35.27
N GLY A 331 43.33 -9.94 -35.40
CA GLY A 331 44.38 -10.51 -36.23
C GLY A 331 44.75 -11.90 -35.73
N ASP A 332 44.89 -12.82 -36.68
CA ASP A 332 45.37 -14.19 -36.50
C ASP A 332 46.57 -14.26 -35.54
N ALA A 333 46.36 -14.88 -34.39
CA ALA A 333 47.44 -15.50 -33.62
C ALA A 333 47.03 -16.95 -33.36
N ARG A 334 47.41 -17.82 -34.29
CA ARG A 334 47.45 -19.28 -34.07
C ARG A 334 48.53 -19.55 -33.02
N GLU A 335 48.10 -20.07 -31.87
CA GLU A 335 48.97 -20.62 -30.84
C GLU A 335 49.49 -21.99 -31.31
N ASP A 336 50.77 -22.06 -31.69
CA ASP A 336 51.51 -23.32 -31.75
C ASP A 336 52.32 -23.47 -30.46
N ALA A 337 52.06 -24.55 -29.74
CA ALA A 337 52.71 -24.91 -28.50
C ALA A 337 54.20 -25.20 -28.67
N ARG A 338 55.03 -24.70 -27.72
CA ARG A 338 56.10 -25.47 -27.05
C ARG A 338 56.87 -24.66 -26.00
N ASP A 339 57.16 -25.32 -24.89
CA ASP A 339 58.02 -24.91 -23.78
C ASP A 339 59.39 -24.39 -24.21
N VAL A 340 59.74 -23.15 -23.84
CA VAL A 340 61.10 -22.72 -23.46
C VAL A 340 60.99 -21.52 -22.50
N VAL A 341 61.54 -21.65 -21.30
CA VAL A 341 61.86 -20.51 -20.41
C VAL A 341 63.14 -19.86 -20.93
N PRO A 342 63.15 -18.54 -21.19
CA PRO A 342 64.20 -17.72 -20.60
C PRO A 342 63.76 -16.31 -20.17
N GLU A 343 64.24 -15.96 -18.97
CA GLU A 343 64.92 -14.72 -18.60
C GLU A 343 64.37 -13.33 -18.99
N GLN A 344 64.34 -12.49 -17.96
CA GLN A 344 63.85 -11.10 -17.92
C GLN A 344 64.22 -10.25 -19.15
N ALA A 345 63.20 -9.91 -19.94
CA ALA A 345 63.21 -8.80 -20.89
C ALA A 345 62.30 -7.66 -20.38
N PRO A 346 62.56 -6.39 -20.74
CA PRO A 346 61.91 -5.23 -20.15
C PRO A 346 60.42 -5.24 -20.50
N ARG A 347 59.58 -4.84 -19.54
CA ARG A 347 58.15 -4.56 -19.75
C ARG A 347 57.99 -3.56 -20.90
N GLU A 348 57.72 -4.04 -22.10
CA GLU A 348 57.10 -3.21 -23.13
C GLU A 348 55.73 -2.82 -22.63
N ALA A 349 55.51 -1.50 -22.55
CA ALA A 349 54.24 -0.92 -22.19
C ALA A 349 53.18 -1.43 -23.17
N VAL A 350 52.19 -2.14 -22.64
CA VAL A 350 50.90 -2.32 -23.30
C VAL A 350 50.44 -0.92 -23.75
N PRO A 351 50.02 -0.72 -25.01
CA PRO A 351 49.47 0.57 -25.42
C PRO A 351 48.35 0.92 -24.46
N GLU A 352 48.46 2.05 -23.76
CA GLU A 352 47.33 2.63 -23.06
C GLU A 352 46.19 2.74 -24.07
N GLU A 353 45.07 2.09 -23.79
CA GLU A 353 43.83 2.37 -24.51
C GLU A 353 43.64 3.88 -24.48
N PRO A 354 43.36 4.53 -25.63
CA PRO A 354 43.16 5.97 -25.66
C PRO A 354 42.07 6.31 -24.64
N ALA A 355 42.42 7.21 -23.71
CA ALA A 355 41.52 7.69 -22.68
C ALA A 355 40.16 8.02 -23.33
N ARG A 356 39.09 7.35 -22.91
CA ARG A 356 37.74 7.67 -23.35
C ARG A 356 37.49 9.13 -22.98
N GLU A 357 37.53 10.01 -23.99
CA GLU A 357 37.10 11.40 -23.84
C GLU A 357 35.68 11.38 -23.29
N ALA A 358 35.48 12.06 -22.16
CA ALA A 358 34.14 12.25 -21.60
C ALA A 358 33.25 12.86 -22.69
N PRO A 359 32.03 12.35 -22.91
CA PRO A 359 31.16 12.88 -23.95
C PRO A 359 30.92 14.37 -23.70
N ALA A 360 31.04 15.17 -24.76
CA ALA A 360 30.76 16.60 -24.70
C ALA A 360 29.34 16.82 -24.12
N PRO A 361 29.15 17.76 -23.17
CA PRO A 361 27.86 17.98 -22.54
C PRO A 361 26.80 18.33 -23.60
N GLY A 362 25.71 17.57 -23.62
CA GLY A 362 24.55 17.80 -24.51
C GLY A 362 24.32 16.76 -25.61
N ARG A 363 25.14 15.70 -25.72
CA ARG A 363 24.88 14.60 -26.66
C ARG A 363 24.07 13.48 -26.01
N PRO A 364 23.01 12.95 -26.68
CA PRO A 364 22.32 11.76 -26.20
C PRO A 364 23.26 10.56 -26.27
N VAL A 365 23.47 9.92 -25.12
CA VAL A 365 24.28 8.71 -24.99
C VAL A 365 23.35 7.55 -24.63
N LEU A 366 23.48 6.44 -25.34
CA LEU A 366 22.85 5.19 -24.96
C LEU A 366 23.81 4.44 -24.05
N ALA A 367 23.47 4.31 -22.77
CA ALA A 367 24.25 3.54 -21.81
C ALA A 367 23.65 2.12 -21.70
N LEU A 368 24.40 1.10 -22.11
CA LEU A 368 24.05 -0.30 -21.90
C LEU A 368 24.84 -0.86 -20.70
N PRO A 369 24.30 -1.84 -19.95
CA PRO A 369 25.08 -2.58 -18.98
C PRO A 369 26.35 -3.13 -19.64
N GLY A 370 27.50 -2.87 -19.03
CA GLY A 370 28.81 -3.28 -19.53
C GLY A 370 29.70 -3.76 -18.39
N TRP A 371 30.96 -3.99 -18.71
CA TRP A 371 32.00 -4.38 -17.76
C TRP A 371 33.25 -3.57 -18.03
N ARG A 372 33.91 -3.11 -16.96
CA ARG A 372 35.19 -2.44 -17.03
C ARG A 372 36.29 -3.28 -16.36
N PRO A 373 37.52 -3.26 -16.89
CA PRO A 373 38.62 -3.92 -16.23
C PRO A 373 38.94 -3.20 -14.91
N ASP A 374 39.23 -3.96 -13.86
CA ASP A 374 39.58 -3.43 -12.53
C ASP A 374 41.06 -3.66 -12.23
N ARG A 375 41.44 -4.88 -11.84
CA ARG A 375 42.81 -5.21 -11.44
C ARG A 375 43.18 -6.64 -11.76
N HIS A 376 44.49 -6.92 -11.69
CA HIS A 376 45.00 -8.29 -11.66
C HIS A 376 44.77 -8.92 -10.28
N VAL A 377 44.37 -10.19 -10.25
CA VAL A 377 44.12 -10.95 -9.02
C VAL A 377 45.24 -11.97 -8.84
N PRO A 378 46.06 -11.86 -7.77
CA PRO A 378 47.13 -12.81 -7.53
C PRO A 378 46.58 -14.18 -7.13
N ALA A 379 47.33 -15.24 -7.42
CA ALA A 379 47.04 -16.57 -6.92
C ALA A 379 47.09 -16.60 -5.38
N ALA A 380 46.13 -17.28 -4.76
CA ALA A 380 46.05 -17.42 -3.31
C ALA A 380 47.30 -18.09 -2.75
N ALA A 381 47.84 -17.53 -1.66
CA ALA A 381 48.84 -18.21 -0.85
C ALA A 381 48.23 -19.49 -0.25
N ARG A 382 49.04 -20.56 -0.14
CA ARG A 382 48.59 -21.81 0.49
C ARG A 382 48.11 -21.53 1.91
N ARG A 383 46.86 -21.91 2.20
CA ARG A 383 46.24 -21.84 3.53
C ARG A 383 45.88 -23.24 3.99
N THR A 384 45.82 -23.44 5.31
CA THR A 384 45.32 -24.68 5.89
C THR A 384 43.80 -24.78 5.65
N PRO A 385 43.29 -25.86 5.02
CA PRO A 385 41.86 -26.05 4.84
C PRO A 385 41.13 -26.08 6.18
N GLY A 386 40.01 -25.35 6.28
CA GLY A 386 39.21 -25.22 7.50
C GLY A 386 39.63 -24.07 8.42
N SER A 387 40.69 -23.32 8.10
CA SER A 387 41.07 -22.10 8.83
C SER A 387 39.98 -21.02 8.82
N ARG A 388 39.00 -21.10 7.90
CA ARG A 388 37.82 -20.24 7.81
C ARG A 388 36.50 -20.97 8.10
N GLY A 389 36.53 -22.12 8.77
CA GLY A 389 35.35 -22.96 8.97
C GLY A 389 34.97 -23.75 7.73
N HIS A 390 33.70 -24.12 7.62
CA HIS A 390 33.15 -24.94 6.54
C HIS A 390 32.46 -24.09 5.48
N ALA A 391 32.55 -24.54 4.23
CA ALA A 391 31.77 -24.01 3.13
C ALA A 391 30.86 -25.10 2.57
N LEU A 392 29.54 -24.87 2.59
CA LEU A 392 28.58 -25.73 1.90
C LEU A 392 28.65 -25.43 0.41
N VAL A 393 28.93 -26.43 -0.43
CA VAL A 393 29.12 -26.24 -1.87
C VAL A 393 28.12 -27.09 -2.63
N LEU A 394 27.12 -26.44 -3.23
CA LEU A 394 26.26 -27.08 -4.24
C LEU A 394 27.07 -27.25 -5.53
N THR A 395 27.53 -28.47 -5.80
CA THR A 395 28.52 -28.75 -6.86
C THR A 395 27.86 -28.87 -8.22
N PRO A 396 28.52 -28.50 -9.33
CA PRO A 396 28.02 -28.85 -10.67
C PRO A 396 27.92 -30.39 -10.84
N GLU A 397 27.13 -30.84 -11.80
CA GLU A 397 26.99 -32.27 -12.12
C GLU A 397 28.30 -32.85 -12.70
N GLU A 398 29.05 -32.02 -13.45
CA GLU A 398 30.29 -32.41 -14.10
C GLU A 398 31.43 -32.62 -13.08
N PRO A 399 32.01 -33.84 -12.98
CA PRO A 399 32.99 -34.16 -11.95
C PRO A 399 34.28 -33.33 -11.99
N ASP A 400 34.75 -32.92 -13.17
CA ASP A 400 35.94 -32.07 -13.31
C ASP A 400 35.68 -30.67 -12.78
N ALA A 401 34.55 -30.07 -13.13
CA ALA A 401 34.16 -28.75 -12.65
C ALA A 401 33.90 -28.75 -11.13
N ALA A 402 33.30 -29.83 -10.61
CA ALA A 402 33.12 -30.00 -9.17
C ALA A 402 34.47 -30.08 -8.44
N ARG A 403 35.44 -30.84 -8.97
CA ARG A 403 36.80 -30.91 -8.42
C ARG A 403 37.51 -29.56 -8.45
N GLU A 404 37.41 -28.82 -9.54
CA GLU A 404 37.99 -27.48 -9.67
C GLU A 404 37.41 -26.51 -8.63
N LEU A 405 36.08 -26.46 -8.50
CA LEU A 405 35.39 -25.60 -7.54
C LEU A 405 35.76 -25.94 -6.09
N LEU A 406 35.74 -27.24 -5.74
CA LEU A 406 36.10 -27.69 -4.40
C LEU A 406 37.57 -27.37 -4.08
N THR A 407 38.46 -27.48 -5.06
CA THR A 407 39.87 -27.08 -4.92
C THR A 407 39.99 -25.59 -4.64
N ALA A 408 39.26 -24.73 -5.36
CA ALA A 408 39.27 -23.29 -5.13
C ALA A 408 38.74 -22.92 -3.72
N VAL A 409 37.66 -23.57 -3.27
CA VAL A 409 37.10 -23.39 -1.92
C VAL A 409 38.09 -23.82 -0.83
N GLN A 410 38.81 -24.93 -1.04
CA GLN A 410 39.85 -25.40 -0.12
C GLN A 410 41.04 -24.44 -0.07
N LEU A 411 41.52 -23.97 -1.22
CA LEU A 411 42.60 -22.99 -1.31
C LEU A 411 42.22 -21.63 -0.68
N ALA A 412 40.94 -21.27 -0.69
CA ALA A 412 40.42 -20.10 0.01
C ALA A 412 40.47 -20.24 1.55
N GLY A 413 40.75 -21.44 2.06
CA GLY A 413 40.91 -21.75 3.49
C GLY A 413 39.68 -22.38 4.14
N TYR A 414 38.65 -22.73 3.38
CA TYR A 414 37.45 -23.42 3.89
C TYR A 414 37.60 -24.94 3.85
N ARG A 415 36.92 -25.65 4.75
CA ARG A 415 36.68 -27.09 4.60
C ARG A 415 35.41 -27.26 3.76
N ALA A 416 35.55 -27.77 2.54
CA ALA A 416 34.42 -27.92 1.63
C ALA A 416 33.51 -29.08 2.05
N VAL A 417 32.20 -28.83 2.09
CA VAL A 417 31.11 -29.78 2.31
C VAL A 417 30.35 -29.90 0.99
N PRO A 418 30.70 -30.85 0.11
CA PRO A 418 30.08 -30.97 -1.20
C PRO A 418 28.66 -31.52 -1.11
N VAL A 419 27.76 -30.89 -1.87
CA VAL A 419 26.36 -31.26 -2.00
C VAL A 419 26.04 -31.47 -3.48
N ALA A 420 25.87 -32.75 -3.85
CA ALA A 420 25.52 -33.17 -5.19
C ALA A 420 24.02 -33.03 -5.45
N GLU A 421 23.62 -33.14 -6.71
CA GLU A 421 22.21 -33.27 -7.09
C GLU A 421 21.97 -34.73 -7.46
N GLY A 422 20.80 -35.26 -7.12
CA GLY A 422 20.44 -36.63 -7.47
C GLY A 422 18.95 -36.89 -7.31
N ASP A 423 18.55 -38.12 -7.56
CA ASP A 423 17.14 -38.53 -7.48
C ASP A 423 16.69 -38.84 -6.04
N THR A 424 17.64 -39.00 -5.13
CA THR A 424 17.42 -39.33 -3.71
C THR A 424 18.03 -38.29 -2.79
N TYR A 425 17.38 -38.06 -1.65
CA TYR A 425 17.96 -37.27 -0.57
C TYR A 425 18.90 -38.15 0.26
N GLU A 426 20.15 -37.72 0.41
CA GLU A 426 21.15 -38.40 1.24
C GLU A 426 21.92 -37.37 2.07
N ALA A 427 22.12 -37.67 3.36
CA ALA A 427 22.93 -36.87 4.26
C ALA A 427 23.91 -37.78 4.98
N ALA A 428 25.19 -37.73 4.59
CA ALA A 428 26.25 -38.58 5.13
C ALA A 428 27.43 -37.71 5.57
N ASP A 429 27.61 -37.56 6.88
CA ASP A 429 28.65 -36.76 7.54
C ASP A 429 28.83 -35.36 6.92
N TYR A 430 29.78 -35.23 5.99
CA TYR A 430 30.19 -33.98 5.33
C TYR A 430 29.92 -33.99 3.81
N ARG A 431 29.02 -34.87 3.35
CA ARG A 431 28.56 -34.94 1.96
C ARG A 431 27.04 -35.09 1.93
N GLY A 432 26.41 -34.56 0.88
CA GLY A 432 24.97 -34.67 0.71
C GLY A 432 24.56 -34.79 -0.74
N THR A 433 23.37 -35.32 -0.96
CA THR A 433 22.68 -35.36 -2.24
C THR A 433 21.29 -34.77 -2.02
N LEU A 434 20.93 -33.74 -2.78
CA LEU A 434 19.60 -33.11 -2.72
C LEU A 434 18.82 -33.41 -3.98
N ARG A 435 17.51 -33.58 -3.85
CA ARG A 435 16.62 -33.78 -4.97
C ARG A 435 16.30 -32.46 -5.68
N ARG A 436 16.18 -32.52 -7.00
CA ARG A 436 15.83 -31.35 -7.81
C ARG A 436 14.39 -30.92 -7.54
N GLY A 437 14.16 -29.62 -7.28
CA GLY A 437 12.82 -29.05 -7.07
C GLY A 437 12.20 -29.36 -5.71
N HIS A 438 13.02 -29.79 -4.75
CA HIS A 438 12.62 -30.15 -3.38
C HIS A 438 13.31 -29.21 -2.39
N PRO A 439 12.80 -27.97 -2.20
CA PRO A 439 13.41 -26.96 -1.31
C PRO A 439 13.54 -27.43 0.15
N GLU A 440 12.69 -28.37 0.59
CA GLU A 440 12.77 -28.97 1.90
C GLU A 440 14.10 -29.70 2.16
N ASP A 441 14.72 -30.26 1.11
CA ASP A 441 15.98 -30.99 1.22
C ASP A 441 17.13 -30.07 1.62
N VAL A 442 17.16 -28.84 1.08
CA VAL A 442 18.19 -27.83 1.43
C VAL A 442 18.09 -27.46 2.91
N THR A 443 16.87 -27.24 3.40
CA THR A 443 16.60 -26.92 4.81
C THR A 443 16.99 -28.08 5.71
N ALA A 444 16.56 -29.30 5.37
CA ALA A 444 16.87 -30.51 6.13
C ALA A 444 18.38 -30.77 6.20
N TYR A 445 19.11 -30.52 5.11
CA TYR A 445 20.56 -30.72 5.09
C TYR A 445 21.31 -29.68 5.92
N LEU A 446 20.90 -28.40 5.88
CA LEU A 446 21.46 -27.38 6.76
C LEU A 446 21.20 -27.69 8.25
N ASP A 447 20.02 -28.23 8.59
CA ASP A 447 19.71 -28.66 9.94
C ASP A 447 20.54 -29.89 10.37
N HIS A 448 20.75 -30.84 9.45
CA HIS A 448 21.65 -31.98 9.67
C HIS A 448 23.08 -31.51 10.01
N LEU A 449 23.64 -30.57 9.26
CA LEU A 449 24.97 -30.02 9.53
C LEU A 449 25.04 -29.31 10.89
N ALA A 450 24.00 -28.55 11.26
CA ALA A 450 23.93 -27.89 12.56
C ALA A 450 23.90 -28.91 13.72
N GLN A 451 23.14 -30.01 13.59
CA GLN A 451 23.08 -31.09 14.57
C GLN A 451 24.42 -31.80 14.76
N HIS A 452 25.24 -31.88 13.71
CA HIS A 452 26.58 -32.48 13.73
C HIS A 452 27.68 -31.46 14.05
N SER A 453 27.32 -30.26 14.55
CA SER A 453 28.25 -29.20 14.96
C SER A 453 29.20 -28.73 13.84
N VAL A 454 28.76 -28.79 12.58
CA VAL A 454 29.52 -28.30 11.43
C VAL A 454 29.38 -26.78 11.34
N ASP A 455 30.48 -26.07 11.58
CA ASP A 455 30.53 -24.60 11.52
C ASP A 455 30.54 -24.09 10.08
N VAL A 456 29.35 -24.01 9.46
CA VAL A 456 29.17 -23.45 8.11
C VAL A 456 29.30 -21.93 8.16
N ARG A 457 30.28 -21.38 7.43
CA ARG A 457 30.57 -19.94 7.36
C ARG A 457 30.46 -19.34 5.96
N LEU A 458 30.21 -20.17 4.95
CA LEU A 458 30.02 -19.76 3.56
C LEU A 458 29.09 -20.74 2.85
N LEU A 459 28.12 -20.21 2.12
CA LEU A 459 27.32 -20.96 1.16
C LEU A 459 27.86 -20.68 -0.24
N VAL A 460 28.06 -21.73 -1.03
CA VAL A 460 28.53 -21.64 -2.42
C VAL A 460 27.52 -22.32 -3.32
N HIS A 461 26.88 -21.53 -4.19
CA HIS A 461 26.05 -22.03 -5.28
C HIS A 461 26.93 -22.20 -6.52
N GLY A 462 27.28 -23.43 -6.86
CA GLY A 462 28.20 -23.77 -7.96
C GLY A 462 27.57 -24.58 -9.09
N ARG A 463 26.24 -24.72 -9.12
CA ARG A 463 25.54 -25.54 -10.13
C ARG A 463 25.73 -25.04 -11.57
N ALA A 464 26.02 -23.75 -11.73
CA ALA A 464 26.27 -23.11 -13.03
C ALA A 464 27.77 -22.91 -13.33
N PHE A 465 28.67 -23.59 -12.60
CA PHE A 465 30.13 -23.41 -12.69
C PHE A 465 30.80 -24.22 -13.82
N ALA A 466 30.15 -25.27 -14.33
CA ALA A 466 30.72 -26.09 -15.41
C ALA A 466 30.77 -25.36 -16.76
N GLU A 467 31.56 -25.86 -17.70
CA GLU A 467 31.58 -25.33 -19.07
C GLU A 467 30.19 -25.40 -19.71
N PRO A 468 29.77 -24.41 -20.50
CA PRO A 468 28.49 -24.47 -21.21
C PRO A 468 28.55 -25.57 -22.28
N HIS A 469 27.61 -26.52 -22.23
CA HIS A 469 27.53 -27.60 -23.22
C HIS A 469 26.99 -27.06 -24.55
N PRO A 470 27.63 -27.35 -25.70
CA PRO A 470 27.27 -26.78 -27.00
C PRO A 470 25.81 -27.06 -27.44
N ASP A 471 25.22 -28.17 -27.02
CA ASP A 471 23.82 -28.52 -27.35
C ASP A 471 22.76 -27.61 -26.70
N THR A 472 23.15 -26.74 -25.77
CA THR A 472 22.27 -25.72 -25.16
C THR A 472 22.34 -24.36 -25.86
N SER A 473 23.13 -24.24 -26.92
CA SER A 473 23.45 -22.96 -27.59
C SER A 473 23.08 -22.91 -29.08
N GLY A 474 22.22 -23.83 -29.55
CA GLY A 474 21.68 -23.81 -30.92
C GLY A 474 20.40 -22.97 -31.05
N PRO A 475 20.13 -22.35 -32.21
CA PRO A 475 18.96 -21.49 -32.44
C PRO A 475 17.60 -22.23 -32.40
N ALA A 476 17.60 -23.55 -32.25
CA ALA A 476 16.42 -24.40 -32.07
C ALA A 476 16.28 -24.99 -30.64
N GLY A 477 17.25 -24.74 -29.75
CA GLY A 477 17.22 -25.21 -28.37
C GLY A 477 16.69 -24.13 -27.44
N GLY A 478 15.39 -24.12 -27.17
CA GLY A 478 14.85 -23.30 -26.07
C GLY A 478 15.60 -23.61 -24.77
N THR A 479 15.75 -22.62 -23.89
CA THR A 479 16.32 -22.82 -22.54
C THR A 479 15.65 -24.02 -21.90
N SER A 480 16.38 -25.15 -21.79
CA SER A 480 15.80 -26.36 -21.23
C SER A 480 15.44 -26.07 -19.77
N ARG A 481 14.22 -26.42 -19.37
CA ARG A 481 13.72 -26.25 -17.99
C ARG A 481 14.73 -26.78 -16.97
N THR A 482 15.38 -27.90 -17.28
CA THR A 482 16.51 -28.50 -16.58
C THR A 482 17.64 -27.52 -16.27
N ALA A 483 18.04 -26.67 -17.22
CA ALA A 483 19.13 -25.71 -17.02
C ALA A 483 18.73 -24.53 -16.13
N LEU A 484 17.46 -24.09 -16.19
CA LEU A 484 16.92 -23.08 -15.28
C LEU A 484 16.72 -23.65 -13.87
N ASP A 485 16.30 -24.91 -13.75
CA ASP A 485 16.15 -25.60 -12.47
C ASP A 485 17.50 -25.74 -11.76
N ALA A 486 18.52 -26.20 -12.49
CA ALA A 486 19.87 -26.35 -11.96
C ALA A 486 20.54 -25.01 -11.62
N SER A 487 20.21 -23.90 -12.30
CA SER A 487 20.84 -22.60 -12.05
C SER A 487 19.97 -21.67 -11.18
N LEU A 488 18.89 -21.13 -11.73
CA LEU A 488 18.06 -20.11 -11.10
C LEU A 488 17.27 -20.68 -9.93
N TRP A 489 16.52 -21.77 -10.12
CA TRP A 489 15.60 -22.25 -9.09
C TRP A 489 16.35 -22.84 -7.90
N SER A 490 17.39 -23.64 -8.12
CA SER A 490 18.24 -24.12 -7.02
C SER A 490 18.91 -22.98 -6.23
N LEU A 491 19.19 -21.84 -6.88
CA LEU A 491 19.66 -20.62 -6.20
C LEU A 491 18.55 -19.98 -5.36
N VAL A 492 17.32 -19.89 -5.87
CA VAL A 492 16.16 -19.42 -5.12
C VAL A 492 15.94 -20.29 -3.88
N GLU A 493 15.96 -21.61 -4.03
CA GLU A 493 15.78 -22.58 -2.94
C GLU A 493 16.85 -22.41 -1.87
N LEU A 494 18.12 -22.31 -2.27
CA LEU A 494 19.23 -22.07 -1.34
C LEU A 494 19.08 -20.72 -0.62
N PHE A 495 18.77 -19.66 -1.36
CA PHE A 495 18.61 -18.33 -0.79
C PHE A 495 17.47 -18.28 0.24
N GLN A 496 16.34 -18.91 -0.07
CA GLN A 496 15.20 -19.03 0.85
C GLN A 496 15.53 -19.87 2.08
N ALA A 497 16.17 -21.04 1.91
CA ALA A 497 16.55 -21.91 3.01
C ALA A 497 17.61 -21.28 3.94
N ALA A 498 18.48 -20.42 3.38
CA ALA A 498 19.49 -19.67 4.12
C ALA A 498 18.95 -18.40 4.78
N ALA A 499 17.80 -17.88 4.33
CA ALA A 499 17.23 -16.64 4.86
C ALA A 499 16.99 -16.74 6.36
N GLY A 500 17.58 -15.83 7.13
CA GLY A 500 17.47 -15.80 8.59
C GLY A 500 18.38 -16.78 9.34
N ARG A 501 19.11 -17.66 8.66
CA ARG A 501 20.13 -18.52 9.28
C ARG A 501 21.40 -17.73 9.61
N ARG A 502 22.09 -18.18 10.67
CA ARG A 502 23.29 -17.53 11.20
C ARG A 502 24.37 -18.57 11.48
N ASP A 503 25.63 -18.17 11.36
CA ASP A 503 26.79 -18.98 11.76
C ASP A 503 26.89 -19.08 13.30
N GLN A 504 27.88 -19.84 13.79
CA GLN A 504 28.12 -20.02 15.23
C GLN A 504 28.47 -18.71 15.96
N ASP A 505 28.96 -17.69 15.22
CA ASP A 505 29.26 -16.35 15.73
C ASP A 505 28.03 -15.41 15.62
N ASN A 506 26.84 -15.95 15.33
CA ASN A 506 25.57 -15.23 15.14
C ASN A 506 25.57 -14.22 13.98
N ARG A 507 26.44 -14.41 12.98
CA ARG A 507 26.50 -13.60 11.76
C ARG A 507 25.67 -14.24 10.65
N PRO A 508 25.03 -13.46 9.76
CA PRO A 508 24.33 -14.04 8.63
C PRO A 508 25.30 -14.78 7.70
N LEU A 509 24.82 -15.88 7.10
CA LEU A 509 25.63 -16.72 6.24
C LEU A 509 25.85 -16.07 4.86
N PRO A 510 27.09 -15.74 4.47
CA PRO A 510 27.36 -15.20 3.15
C PRO A 510 27.13 -16.26 2.07
N LEU A 511 26.62 -15.84 0.93
CA LEU A 511 26.35 -16.66 -0.25
C LEU A 511 27.19 -16.19 -1.44
N ALA A 512 28.08 -17.06 -1.93
CA ALA A 512 28.79 -16.88 -3.18
C ALA A 512 28.08 -17.66 -4.30
N VAL A 513 27.67 -16.95 -5.35
CA VAL A 513 27.05 -17.51 -6.55
C VAL A 513 28.11 -17.58 -7.65
N LEU A 514 28.45 -18.79 -8.06
CA LEU A 514 29.55 -19.09 -8.97
C LEU A 514 28.96 -19.55 -10.30
N THR A 515 29.20 -18.74 -11.34
CA THR A 515 28.77 -19.04 -12.71
C THR A 515 29.98 -19.11 -13.63
N ARG A 516 29.85 -19.82 -14.75
CA ARG A 516 30.87 -19.82 -15.80
C ARG A 516 30.32 -19.25 -17.10
N SER A 517 31.03 -18.25 -17.62
CA SER A 517 30.74 -17.55 -18.89
C SER A 517 29.29 -17.08 -18.99
N ALA A 518 28.70 -16.64 -17.87
CA ALA A 518 27.31 -16.20 -17.82
C ALA A 518 27.13 -14.73 -18.21
N VAL A 519 28.23 -13.95 -18.22
CA VAL A 519 28.25 -12.56 -18.67
C VAL A 519 29.29 -12.37 -19.76
N ASP A 520 28.97 -11.47 -20.70
CA ASP A 520 29.90 -11.09 -21.76
C ASP A 520 30.80 -9.96 -21.28
N VAL A 521 32.10 -10.22 -21.22
CA VAL A 521 33.11 -9.26 -20.77
C VAL A 521 34.12 -9.01 -21.87
N THR A 522 34.46 -10.04 -22.66
CA THR A 522 35.48 -9.98 -23.71
C THR A 522 34.92 -10.02 -25.13
N GLY A 523 33.61 -10.24 -25.30
CA GLY A 523 32.94 -10.36 -26.60
C GLY A 523 33.02 -11.76 -27.21
N GLY A 524 33.64 -12.71 -26.52
CA GLY A 524 33.90 -14.08 -27.00
C GLY A 524 33.24 -15.17 -26.16
N GLU A 525 32.53 -14.82 -25.09
CA GLU A 525 31.97 -15.77 -24.16
C GLU A 525 30.75 -16.52 -24.73
N PRO A 526 30.68 -17.87 -24.58
CA PRO A 526 29.50 -18.65 -24.96
C PRO A 526 28.37 -18.47 -23.94
N LEU A 527 27.61 -17.39 -24.06
CA LEU A 527 26.56 -17.01 -23.12
C LEU A 527 25.43 -18.04 -23.03
N SER A 528 24.93 -18.26 -21.81
CA SER A 528 23.77 -19.11 -21.52
C SER A 528 22.67 -18.29 -20.82
N PRO A 529 21.46 -18.15 -21.41
CA PRO A 529 20.36 -17.42 -20.79
C PRO A 529 19.97 -17.94 -19.40
N ALA A 530 20.06 -19.26 -19.17
CA ALA A 530 19.78 -19.85 -17.85
C ALA A 530 20.77 -19.36 -16.78
N ARG A 531 22.06 -19.32 -17.11
CA ARG A 531 23.11 -18.84 -16.19
C ARG A 531 23.04 -17.33 -15.98
N ALA A 532 22.70 -16.58 -17.04
CA ALA A 532 22.47 -15.14 -16.94
C ALA A 532 21.28 -14.81 -16.01
N ALA A 533 20.24 -15.64 -15.98
CA ALA A 533 19.13 -15.48 -15.04
C ALA A 533 19.56 -15.60 -13.57
N ALA A 534 20.45 -16.56 -13.25
CA ALA A 534 21.03 -16.68 -11.91
C ALA A 534 21.87 -15.45 -11.54
N CYS A 535 22.61 -14.86 -12.50
CA CYS A 535 23.35 -13.61 -12.30
C CYS A 535 22.42 -12.45 -11.94
N ALA A 536 21.27 -12.34 -12.62
CA ALA A 536 20.29 -11.30 -12.34
C ALA A 536 19.72 -11.43 -10.92
N LEU A 537 19.34 -12.65 -10.51
CA LEU A 537 18.87 -12.91 -9.14
C LEU A 537 19.93 -12.58 -8.09
N ALA A 538 21.17 -13.02 -8.28
CA ALA A 538 22.27 -12.76 -7.34
C ALA A 538 22.52 -11.26 -7.15
N ARG A 539 22.45 -10.47 -8.23
CA ARG A 539 22.59 -9.01 -8.17
C ARG A 539 21.44 -8.35 -7.42
N SER A 540 20.20 -8.76 -7.68
CA SER A 540 19.04 -8.25 -6.93
C SER A 540 19.11 -8.61 -5.45
N ALA A 541 19.44 -9.87 -5.14
CA ALA A 541 19.59 -10.35 -3.78
C ALA A 541 20.69 -9.60 -3.01
N ALA A 542 21.81 -9.25 -3.67
CA ALA A 542 22.87 -8.44 -3.06
C ALA A 542 22.42 -7.01 -2.74
N LEU A 543 21.53 -6.41 -3.55
CA LEU A 543 20.95 -5.10 -3.26
C LEU A 543 19.97 -5.15 -2.08
N GLU A 544 19.23 -6.23 -1.92
CA GLU A 544 18.23 -6.40 -0.87
C GLU A 544 18.82 -6.78 0.49
N THR A 545 19.88 -7.59 0.51
CA THR A 545 20.46 -8.15 1.74
C THR A 545 21.59 -7.31 2.34
N GLY A 546 22.08 -6.30 1.61
CA GLY A 546 23.18 -5.43 2.03
C GLY A 546 24.57 -5.96 1.64
N ALA A 547 25.58 -5.09 1.76
CA ALA A 547 26.93 -5.38 1.29
C ALA A 547 27.53 -6.64 1.95
N GLY A 548 28.04 -7.55 1.10
CA GLY A 548 28.78 -8.74 1.52
C GLY A 548 27.98 -10.00 1.82
N GLN A 549 26.65 -9.92 1.77
CA GLN A 549 25.77 -11.06 2.01
C GLN A 549 25.65 -11.98 0.78
N VAL A 550 25.48 -11.41 -0.41
CA VAL A 550 25.42 -12.16 -1.66
C VAL A 550 26.47 -11.62 -2.62
N ARG A 551 27.26 -12.52 -3.21
CA ARG A 551 28.30 -12.17 -4.19
C ARG A 551 28.17 -13.03 -5.43
N LEU A 552 28.07 -12.39 -6.59
CA LEU A 552 28.19 -13.04 -7.89
C LEU A 552 29.66 -13.04 -8.33
N ILE A 553 30.20 -14.22 -8.62
CA ILE A 553 31.53 -14.40 -9.18
C ILE A 553 31.38 -15.21 -10.48
N ASP A 554 31.38 -14.52 -11.62
CA ASP A 554 31.36 -15.17 -12.93
C ASP A 554 32.79 -15.45 -13.41
N VAL A 555 33.08 -16.67 -13.84
CA VAL A 555 34.42 -17.07 -14.27
C VAL A 555 34.45 -17.45 -15.74
N GLY A 556 35.56 -17.17 -16.43
CA GLY A 556 35.95 -17.87 -17.65
C GLY A 556 36.97 -18.95 -17.31
N HIS A 557 37.96 -19.16 -18.17
CA HIS A 557 39.12 -19.99 -17.83
C HIS A 557 39.98 -19.27 -16.77
N VAL A 558 40.00 -19.77 -15.54
CA VAL A 558 40.71 -19.17 -14.40
C VAL A 558 41.41 -20.24 -13.54
N PRO A 559 42.65 -20.04 -13.08
CA PRO A 559 43.27 -20.96 -12.13
C PRO A 559 42.48 -20.99 -10.80
N ALA A 560 42.29 -22.18 -10.22
CA ALA A 560 41.58 -22.33 -8.94
C ALA A 560 42.16 -21.47 -7.80
N ALA A 561 43.47 -21.21 -7.81
CA ALA A 561 44.12 -20.32 -6.85
C ALA A 561 43.73 -18.84 -7.00
N VAL A 562 43.42 -18.38 -8.21
CA VAL A 562 42.91 -17.02 -8.44
C VAL A 562 41.47 -16.91 -7.96
N LEU A 563 40.62 -17.89 -8.29
CA LEU A 563 39.25 -17.97 -7.79
C LEU A 563 39.22 -18.02 -6.24
N ALA A 564 40.15 -18.75 -5.64
CA ALA A 564 40.31 -18.83 -4.20
C ALA A 564 40.58 -17.46 -3.54
N THR A 565 41.37 -16.60 -4.17
CA THR A 565 41.61 -15.23 -3.69
C THR A 565 40.31 -14.43 -3.65
N GLU A 566 39.47 -14.55 -4.67
CA GLU A 566 38.20 -13.83 -4.74
C GLU A 566 37.14 -14.40 -3.77
N LEU A 567 37.08 -15.72 -3.60
CA LEU A 567 36.26 -16.38 -2.57
C LEU A 567 36.69 -15.98 -1.15
N ALA A 568 37.98 -15.72 -0.96
CA ALA A 568 38.54 -15.31 0.32
C ALA A 568 38.41 -13.79 0.61
N ALA A 569 37.88 -13.00 -0.33
CA ALA A 569 37.74 -11.56 -0.19
C ALA A 569 36.81 -11.18 0.99
N PRO A 570 37.03 -10.01 1.62
CA PRO A 570 36.21 -9.57 2.75
C PRO A 570 34.75 -9.28 2.34
N ALA A 571 33.86 -9.20 3.33
CA ALA A 571 32.44 -8.86 3.11
C ALA A 571 32.24 -7.48 2.44
N THR A 572 33.22 -6.59 2.50
CA THR A 572 33.18 -5.29 1.79
C THR A 572 33.52 -5.38 0.30
N ALA A 573 33.85 -6.57 -0.21
CA ALA A 573 34.17 -6.76 -1.62
C ALA A 573 32.95 -6.55 -2.52
N ASP A 574 33.20 -6.19 -3.79
CA ASP A 574 32.16 -5.94 -4.77
C ASP A 574 31.18 -7.12 -4.89
N ALA A 575 29.90 -6.79 -4.96
CA ALA A 575 28.79 -7.74 -4.99
C ALA A 575 28.71 -8.54 -6.31
N ALA A 576 29.30 -8.04 -7.39
CA ALA A 576 29.37 -8.73 -8.66
C ALA A 576 30.74 -8.51 -9.30
N VAL A 577 31.39 -9.59 -9.69
CA VAL A 577 32.70 -9.60 -10.34
C VAL A 577 32.71 -10.63 -11.46
N ALA A 578 33.49 -10.36 -12.49
CA ALA A 578 33.84 -11.35 -13.49
C ALA A 578 35.36 -11.57 -13.52
N LEU A 579 35.79 -12.83 -13.62
CA LEU A 579 37.19 -13.23 -13.73
C LEU A 579 37.44 -13.83 -15.11
N ARG A 580 38.42 -13.29 -15.83
CA ARG A 580 38.90 -13.82 -17.13
C ARG A 580 40.41 -13.98 -17.03
N GLY A 581 40.88 -15.23 -16.92
CA GLY A 581 42.24 -15.51 -16.46
C GLY A 581 42.47 -14.92 -15.07
N ALA A 582 43.57 -14.17 -14.90
CA ALA A 582 43.88 -13.47 -13.66
C ALA A 582 43.38 -12.00 -13.63
N ARG A 583 42.51 -11.60 -14.57
CA ARG A 583 41.96 -10.23 -14.64
C ARG A 583 40.56 -10.18 -14.02
N ARG A 584 40.34 -9.24 -13.10
CA ARG A 584 39.06 -8.92 -12.49
C ARG A 584 38.37 -7.78 -13.24
N TRP A 585 37.07 -7.94 -13.41
CA TRP A 585 36.18 -7.00 -14.08
C TRP A 585 35.00 -6.65 -13.18
N LEU A 586 34.53 -5.42 -13.29
CA LEU A 586 33.41 -4.90 -12.50
C LEU A 586 32.27 -4.46 -13.41
N PRO A 587 31.00 -4.61 -12.98
CA PRO A 587 29.87 -4.07 -13.71
C PRO A 587 30.04 -2.56 -13.89
N ASP A 588 29.75 -2.10 -15.10
CA ASP A 588 29.81 -0.70 -15.48
C ASP A 588 28.70 -0.40 -16.51
N ARG A 589 28.76 0.78 -17.11
CA ARG A 589 27.94 1.16 -18.25
C ARG A 589 28.82 1.42 -19.46
N THR A 590 28.55 0.72 -20.54
CA THR A 590 29.15 1.06 -21.84
C THR A 590 28.30 2.12 -22.47
N GLU A 591 28.88 3.30 -22.62
CA GLU A 591 28.28 4.43 -23.30
C GLU A 591 28.50 4.33 -24.81
N TYR A 592 27.41 4.37 -25.57
CA TYR A 592 27.41 4.42 -27.01
C TYR A 592 27.00 5.83 -27.44
N PRO A 593 27.86 6.58 -28.15
CA PRO A 593 27.44 7.81 -28.79
C PRO A 593 26.35 7.47 -29.80
N ALA A 594 25.19 8.10 -29.69
CA ALA A 594 24.09 7.92 -30.62
C ALA A 594 24.37 8.70 -31.92
N ASP A 595 25.40 8.31 -32.66
CA ASP A 595 25.74 8.90 -33.95
C ASP A 595 25.03 8.11 -35.06
N GLY A 596 23.86 8.63 -35.47
CA GLY A 596 23.08 8.10 -36.58
C GLY A 596 21.83 8.96 -36.83
N PRO A 597 21.23 8.91 -38.03
CA PRO A 597 19.93 9.52 -38.24
C PRO A 597 18.95 8.87 -37.27
N VAL A 598 18.47 9.63 -36.28
CA VAL A 598 17.36 9.22 -35.44
C VAL A 598 16.15 9.17 -36.35
N GLY A 599 15.85 7.98 -36.87
CA GLY A 599 14.55 7.75 -37.50
C GLY A 599 13.48 8.15 -36.49
N THR A 600 12.55 9.01 -36.89
CA THR A 600 11.45 9.39 -36.01
C THR A 600 10.51 8.19 -35.89
N LEU A 601 10.75 7.34 -34.88
CA LEU A 601 9.76 6.39 -34.35
C LEU A 601 8.50 7.12 -33.84
N LEU A 602 8.63 8.44 -33.65
CA LEU A 602 7.55 9.31 -33.25
C LEU A 602 6.82 9.86 -34.48
N GLU A 603 5.52 9.63 -34.53
CA GLU A 603 4.59 10.13 -35.53
C GLU A 603 3.99 11.45 -35.07
N GLU A 604 3.78 12.37 -36.00
CA GLU A 604 2.98 13.56 -35.73
C GLU A 604 1.53 13.13 -35.39
N ARG A 605 1.05 13.53 -34.21
CA ARG A 605 -0.24 13.12 -33.62
C ARG A 605 -0.35 11.62 -33.33
N GLY A 606 0.78 10.92 -33.20
CA GLY A 606 0.81 9.51 -32.79
C GLY A 606 0.13 9.26 -31.45
N VAL A 607 -0.43 8.06 -31.29
CA VAL A 607 -1.06 7.60 -30.04
C VAL A 607 -0.06 6.76 -29.27
N TYR A 608 0.32 7.19 -28.07
CA TYR A 608 1.30 6.51 -27.24
C TYR A 608 0.67 6.06 -25.93
N LEU A 609 0.72 4.75 -25.68
CA LEU A 609 0.26 4.14 -24.44
C LEU A 609 1.45 3.98 -23.49
N VAL A 610 1.37 4.58 -22.30
CA VAL A 610 2.35 4.44 -21.22
C VAL A 610 1.72 3.57 -20.14
N THR A 611 2.17 2.32 -20.00
CA THR A 611 1.52 1.29 -19.18
C THR A 611 2.10 1.11 -17.77
N GLY A 612 2.87 2.07 -17.26
CA GLY A 612 3.43 1.98 -15.91
C GLY A 612 4.46 3.07 -15.59
N GLY A 613 4.96 3.06 -14.35
CA GLY A 613 5.98 4.01 -13.89
C GLY A 613 5.46 5.44 -13.66
N LEU A 614 4.15 5.62 -13.43
CA LEU A 614 3.53 6.95 -13.21
C LEU A 614 4.00 7.64 -11.91
N GLY A 615 4.72 6.96 -11.02
CA GLY A 615 5.42 7.59 -9.90
C GLY A 615 6.77 8.23 -10.27
N ALA A 616 7.35 7.92 -11.43
CA ALA A 616 8.65 8.44 -11.87
C ALA A 616 8.84 8.37 -13.40
N LEU A 617 9.36 7.24 -13.90
CA LEU A 617 9.88 7.10 -15.27
C LEU A 617 8.79 7.25 -16.34
N GLY A 618 7.60 6.69 -16.11
CA GLY A 618 6.48 6.78 -17.04
C GLY A 618 6.02 8.23 -17.25
N LEU A 619 5.96 9.03 -16.18
CA LEU A 619 5.67 10.46 -16.28
C LEU A 619 6.81 11.24 -16.95
N ALA A 620 8.07 10.86 -16.72
CA ALA A 620 9.20 11.48 -17.40
C ALA A 620 9.15 11.23 -18.91
N VAL A 621 8.83 10.01 -19.34
CA VAL A 621 8.63 9.65 -20.74
C VAL A 621 7.42 10.37 -21.35
N ALA A 622 6.28 10.40 -20.64
CA ALA A 622 5.09 11.14 -21.09
C ALA A 622 5.38 12.63 -21.27
N ARG A 623 6.13 13.24 -20.33
CA ARG A 623 6.61 14.63 -20.45
C ARG A 623 7.53 14.77 -21.65
N ALA A 624 8.54 13.93 -21.81
CA ALA A 624 9.45 14.00 -22.94
C ALA A 624 8.70 13.94 -24.28
N LEU A 625 7.73 13.02 -24.41
CA LEU A 625 6.85 12.92 -25.58
C LEU A 625 6.04 14.21 -25.81
N ALA A 626 5.42 14.77 -24.77
CA ALA A 626 4.66 16.02 -24.87
C ALA A 626 5.53 17.21 -25.35
N HIS A 627 6.82 17.24 -24.98
CA HIS A 627 7.76 18.30 -25.35
C HIS A 627 8.36 18.14 -26.76
N THR A 628 8.05 17.07 -27.49
CA THR A 628 8.55 16.85 -28.86
C THR A 628 7.98 17.82 -29.89
N GLY A 629 6.88 18.52 -29.58
CA GLY A 629 6.16 19.35 -30.55
C GLY A 629 5.30 18.57 -31.55
N LEU A 630 5.36 17.23 -31.53
CA LEU A 630 4.63 16.33 -32.44
C LEU A 630 3.14 16.17 -32.10
N ARG A 631 2.63 16.89 -31.09
CA ARG A 631 1.24 16.82 -30.61
C ARG A 631 0.75 15.37 -30.31
N PRO A 632 1.51 14.56 -29.56
CA PRO A 632 1.13 13.17 -29.29
C PRO A 632 -0.17 13.08 -28.48
N ARG A 633 -0.95 12.03 -28.72
CA ARG A 633 -2.10 11.65 -27.87
C ARG A 633 -1.61 10.60 -26.87
N LEU A 634 -1.48 10.99 -25.61
CA LEU A 634 -0.95 10.13 -24.56
C LEU A 634 -2.10 9.43 -23.83
N ALA A 635 -2.07 8.11 -23.79
CA ALA A 635 -2.88 7.30 -22.89
C ALA A 635 -1.97 6.84 -21.73
N LEU A 636 -2.24 7.34 -20.52
CA LEU A 636 -1.50 6.94 -19.32
C LEU A 636 -2.33 5.89 -18.58
N LEU A 637 -1.74 4.73 -18.33
CA LEU A 637 -2.39 3.61 -17.65
C LEU A 637 -1.44 3.13 -16.56
N GLY A 638 -1.82 3.32 -15.30
CA GLY A 638 -0.98 2.96 -14.15
C GLY A 638 -1.69 3.06 -12.83
#